data_AF-A0A3L6ELR2-F1
#
_entry.id   AF-A0A3L6ELR2-F1
#
_cell.length_a   1.000
_cell.length_b   1.000
_cell.length_c   1.000
_cell.angle_alpha   90.00
_cell.angle_beta   90.00
_cell.angle_gamma   90.00
#
_symmetry.space_group_name_H-M   'P 1'
#
loop_
_entity.id
_entity.type
_entity.pdbx_description
1 polymer ?
#
loop_
_entity_poly.entity_id
_entity_poly.type
_entity_poly.pdbx_seq_one_letter_code
_entity_poly.pdbx_strand_id
1 'polypeptide(L)'
;MSTSYLHTTHPAASVHLFFFRSMRPSLLPKASHSTMKLHNINPSSRKISVAVATPVLVLLAFAVFSLYDINFADSYQYIRRASSASSSSSTTTPSLATTPSSSTVPDTSSSSSSPINSSSSSTSPAATTVEACDLTRGQWVPDDVAPYYTNLTCPFIDDLQNCIKFGKPSLEFLRWRWQPDGCDLPRFDAARFLEAMRGKSMAFVGDSLARNHLKSLLCILSQVSQPVEIVTNTEIDVTGRAVRRDFHYGRHGFNVSLFWSPFLVKANLSNAELGLGLWDMHLDTPDARWAAHIADFDYIVLSGTNWFFRPSVYHVGGRPVGRNSGASGAHNATEMPVSGAVRAAFSTALGAIAAREGFRGKALVRTVTPAHFENGEWNTGGDCVRTLPFRRGQRARDAVVAEFRAAQVDALRETEATSHRDGAELRLLDITEAMELRPDAHPSRRSPAIATPIIVLLLLALVSLYDMTFSDRHPHISSSSPSPAGVASACDFTRGEWVPDTEAPYYTNLTCPFIDDHQNCLKFGKPSLEFMRWRWRPDGCDLPRFDAARFLEAMRGKSMAFVGDSLSRNHAKSLLCLLSKEAQPVEVRTAPEIDVTGRVVRRDYRYGSYGFTISLFWSPFLVKANLSNATLGQWDLHLDTADARWASHIADFDYVVMSGTNWFLRPSVDALRETEAVMRRDGTDLLLLDITEAMDLRPDGHPSRESDQTLQAAQLNNFGG
;
A
#
# COMPACT_ATOMS: atom_id res chain seq x y z
N MET A 1 -5.24 -45.84 -66.18
CA MET A 1 -5.41 -45.95 -64.71
C MET A 1 -4.47 -44.96 -64.04
N SER A 2 -4.82 -44.50 -62.83
CA SER A 2 -4.11 -43.53 -61.97
C SER A 2 -4.21 -42.05 -62.39
N THR A 3 -4.62 -41.21 -61.43
CA THR A 3 -4.84 -39.75 -61.49
C THR A 3 -4.27 -39.13 -60.19
N SER A 4 -3.36 -38.15 -60.23
CA SER A 4 -3.58 -36.67 -60.18
C SER A 4 -3.94 -36.17 -58.75
N TYR A 5 -3.52 -35.03 -58.16
CA TYR A 5 -3.24 -33.62 -58.56
C TYR A 5 -2.29 -32.95 -57.50
N LEU A 6 -1.71 -31.73 -57.58
CA LEU A 6 -1.13 -30.88 -58.65
C LEU A 6 -0.41 -29.65 -58.02
N HIS A 7 0.53 -29.00 -58.73
CA HIS A 7 1.29 -27.78 -58.35
C HIS A 7 0.61 -26.44 -58.76
N THR A 8 1.15 -25.26 -58.35
CA THR A 8 1.28 -23.91 -59.04
C THR A 8 1.40 -22.78 -57.96
N THR A 9 2.36 -21.84 -57.87
CA THR A 9 3.07 -20.81 -58.71
C THR A 9 2.51 -19.36 -58.62
N HIS A 10 3.40 -18.39 -58.33
CA HIS A 10 3.28 -16.90 -58.42
C HIS A 10 3.03 -16.40 -59.89
N PRO A 11 2.70 -15.11 -60.26
CA PRO A 11 3.28 -13.83 -59.74
C PRO A 11 2.52 -12.44 -59.90
N ALA A 12 3.17 -11.37 -59.39
CA ALA A 12 3.35 -9.96 -59.90
C ALA A 12 2.22 -8.91 -60.20
N ALA A 13 2.58 -7.62 -59.94
CA ALA A 13 2.20 -6.33 -60.59
C ALA A 13 0.76 -5.74 -60.39
N SER A 14 0.46 -4.42 -60.48
CA SER A 14 1.23 -3.15 -60.46
C SER A 14 0.34 -1.86 -60.35
N VAL A 15 0.82 -0.83 -59.62
CA VAL A 15 0.78 0.65 -59.86
C VAL A 15 -0.50 1.40 -60.34
N HIS A 16 -1.00 2.43 -59.60
CA HIS A 16 -1.05 3.89 -59.98
C HIS A 16 -1.84 4.85 -59.05
N LEU A 17 -1.47 6.14 -59.10
CA LEU A 17 -2.02 7.31 -58.37
C LEU A 17 -3.27 7.93 -59.04
N PHE A 18 -4.15 8.64 -58.30
CA PHE A 18 -4.18 10.13 -58.25
C PHE A 18 -5.32 10.74 -57.39
N PHE A 19 -5.15 12.03 -57.05
CA PHE A 19 -6.03 12.93 -56.27
C PHE A 19 -7.38 13.26 -56.92
N PHE A 20 -8.37 13.71 -56.12
CA PHE A 20 -9.08 14.99 -56.39
C PHE A 20 -9.71 15.62 -55.12
N ARG A 21 -10.06 16.92 -55.20
CA ARG A 21 -10.51 17.81 -54.10
C ARG A 21 -11.79 18.56 -54.52
N SER A 22 -12.70 18.83 -53.56
CA SER A 22 -13.91 19.69 -53.71
C SER A 22 -15.06 19.08 -54.54
N MET A 23 -16.35 19.10 -54.14
CA MET A 23 -17.21 20.29 -53.95
C MET A 23 -18.49 19.99 -53.10
N ARG A 24 -19.21 21.04 -52.71
CA ARG A 24 -20.63 20.98 -52.26
C ARG A 24 -21.58 20.76 -53.45
N PRO A 25 -22.83 20.35 -53.20
CA PRO A 25 -23.94 21.29 -53.44
C PRO A 25 -25.01 21.32 -52.31
N SER A 26 -26.06 22.11 -52.51
CA SER A 26 -27.01 22.59 -51.50
C SER A 26 -28.50 22.44 -51.93
N LEU A 27 -29.42 22.87 -51.04
CA LEU A 27 -30.89 23.05 -51.21
C LEU A 27 -31.73 21.79 -50.87
N LEU A 28 -32.92 21.79 -50.24
CA LEU A 28 -33.82 22.66 -49.39
C LEU A 28 -35.12 21.79 -49.16
N PRO A 29 -36.23 22.15 -48.44
CA PRO A 29 -36.62 23.42 -47.80
C PRO A 29 -37.12 23.34 -46.31
N LYS A 30 -37.63 24.49 -45.82
CA LYS A 30 -38.11 24.86 -44.47
C LYS A 30 -39.48 24.23 -44.09
N ALA A 31 -39.89 24.17 -42.81
CA ALA A 31 -40.63 25.22 -42.04
C ALA A 31 -41.06 24.65 -40.64
N SER A 32 -41.46 25.35 -39.56
CA SER A 32 -41.48 26.77 -39.12
C SER A 32 -41.75 26.83 -37.57
N HIS A 33 -41.81 28.03 -36.96
CA HIS A 33 -42.31 28.39 -35.60
C HIS A 33 -41.46 28.03 -34.36
N SER A 34 -41.30 28.91 -33.36
CA SER A 34 -41.70 30.33 -33.21
C SER A 34 -40.75 31.09 -32.28
N THR A 35 -40.58 32.40 -32.50
CA THR A 35 -39.89 33.31 -31.58
C THR A 35 -40.89 34.18 -30.82
N MET A 36 -40.65 34.41 -29.53
CA MET A 36 -41.35 35.43 -28.75
C MET A 36 -40.32 36.32 -28.05
N LYS A 37 -40.51 37.63 -28.13
CA LYS A 37 -39.58 38.66 -27.61
C LYS A 37 -39.64 38.71 -26.09
N LEU A 38 -38.51 38.96 -25.43
CA LEU A 38 -38.50 39.57 -24.10
C LEU A 38 -37.88 40.97 -24.16
N HIS A 39 -38.40 41.87 -23.32
CA HIS A 39 -38.10 43.30 -23.39
C HIS A 39 -36.75 43.68 -22.79
N ASN A 40 -36.20 44.77 -23.32
CA ASN A 40 -35.05 45.48 -22.78
C ASN A 40 -35.47 46.21 -21.49
N ILE A 41 -34.74 46.03 -20.38
CA ILE A 41 -34.95 46.77 -19.12
C ILE A 41 -33.63 47.41 -18.67
N ASN A 42 -33.75 48.70 -18.32
CA ASN A 42 -32.68 49.66 -18.06
C ASN A 42 -31.90 49.37 -16.76
N PRO A 43 -30.55 49.38 -16.74
CA PRO A 43 -29.77 49.10 -15.53
C PRO A 43 -29.62 50.33 -14.64
N SER A 44 -30.60 50.60 -13.78
CA SER A 44 -30.42 51.52 -12.64
C SER A 44 -31.21 51.10 -11.40
N SER A 45 -30.63 51.39 -10.22
CA SER A 45 -31.15 51.10 -8.87
C SER A 45 -31.20 49.62 -8.42
N ARG A 46 -30.12 49.18 -7.78
CA ARG A 46 -30.12 48.61 -6.40
C ARG A 46 -28.67 48.39 -5.93
N LYS A 47 -27.98 49.49 -5.61
CA LYS A 47 -26.75 49.44 -4.82
C LYS A 47 -27.14 49.13 -3.36
N ILE A 48 -27.22 47.84 -2.99
CA ILE A 48 -27.01 47.48 -1.59
C ILE A 48 -25.53 47.81 -1.33
N SER A 49 -25.29 48.81 -0.48
CA SER A 49 -23.94 49.35 -0.32
C SER A 49 -23.01 48.28 0.24
N VAL A 50 -21.89 48.03 -0.45
CA VAL A 50 -20.87 47.03 -0.05
C VAL A 50 -20.41 47.25 1.39
N ALA A 51 -20.41 48.51 1.84
CA ALA A 51 -20.13 48.92 3.22
C ALA A 51 -21.01 48.26 4.31
N VAL A 52 -22.15 47.65 3.97
CA VAL A 52 -23.02 46.93 4.93
C VAL A 52 -22.83 45.41 4.83
N ALA A 53 -22.57 44.88 3.63
CA ALA A 53 -22.39 43.44 3.44
C ALA A 53 -21.07 42.92 4.05
N THR A 54 -19.97 43.68 3.89
CA THR A 54 -18.65 43.30 4.40
C THR A 54 -18.62 43.15 5.93
N PRO A 55 -19.08 44.12 6.77
CA PRO A 55 -19.07 43.93 8.21
C PRO A 55 -19.99 42.79 8.69
N VAL A 56 -21.10 42.49 7.99
CA VAL A 56 -21.95 41.33 8.33
C VAL A 56 -21.25 40.01 8.03
N LEU A 57 -20.55 39.90 6.90
CA LEU A 57 -19.74 38.72 6.57
C LEU A 57 -18.55 38.55 7.51
N VAL A 58 -17.90 39.65 7.90
CA VAL A 58 -16.82 39.64 8.90
C VAL A 58 -17.35 39.22 10.28
N LEU A 59 -18.51 39.73 10.72
CA LEU A 59 -19.14 39.29 11.98
C LEU A 59 -19.57 37.82 11.95
N LEU A 60 -20.05 37.31 10.81
CA LEU A 60 -20.33 35.88 10.64
C LEU A 60 -19.04 35.04 10.66
N ALA A 61 -17.97 35.51 10.02
CA ALA A 61 -16.67 34.85 10.07
C ALA A 61 -16.09 34.82 11.49
N PHE A 62 -16.15 35.94 12.22
CA PHE A 62 -15.76 36.00 13.64
C PHE A 62 -16.64 35.12 14.52
N ALA A 63 -17.96 35.06 14.30
CA ALA A 63 -18.85 34.17 15.04
C ALA A 63 -18.49 32.69 14.80
N VAL A 64 -18.23 32.30 13.54
CA VAL A 64 -17.75 30.95 13.20
C VAL A 64 -16.38 30.67 13.81
N PHE A 65 -15.46 31.63 13.77
CA PHE A 65 -14.13 31.48 14.35
C PHE A 65 -14.18 31.36 15.87
N SER A 66 -15.00 32.17 16.56
CA SER A 66 -15.22 32.06 18.02
C SER A 66 -15.90 30.74 18.41
N LEU A 67 -16.84 30.23 17.60
CA LEU A 67 -17.40 28.89 17.80
C LEU A 67 -16.37 27.77 17.55
N TYR A 68 -15.37 28.01 16.69
CA TYR A 68 -14.25 27.08 16.48
C TYR A 68 -13.22 27.13 17.62
N ASP A 69 -12.85 28.34 18.08
CA ASP A 69 -11.91 28.56 19.17
C ASP A 69 -12.45 28.04 20.51
N ILE A 70 -13.74 28.12 20.78
CA ILE A 70 -14.35 27.51 21.97
C ILE A 70 -14.16 25.98 21.95
N ASN A 71 -14.40 25.32 20.82
CA ASN A 71 -14.18 23.88 20.67
C ASN A 71 -12.68 23.49 20.70
N PHE A 72 -11.80 24.34 20.16
CA PHE A 72 -10.36 24.10 20.15
C PHE A 72 -9.72 24.33 21.53
N ALA A 73 -10.13 25.37 22.26
CA ALA A 73 -9.64 25.70 23.59
C ALA A 73 -10.01 24.63 24.63
N ASP A 74 -11.24 24.11 24.61
CA ASP A 74 -11.65 22.99 25.47
C ASP A 74 -10.84 21.71 25.16
N SER A 75 -10.58 21.44 23.88
CA SER A 75 -9.72 20.34 23.44
C SER A 75 -8.26 20.52 23.91
N TYR A 76 -7.74 21.75 23.90
CA TYR A 76 -6.36 22.06 24.30
C TYR A 76 -6.17 22.08 25.83
N GLN A 77 -7.19 22.48 26.59
CA GLN A 77 -7.22 22.39 28.06
C GLN A 77 -7.20 20.93 28.54
N TYR A 78 -7.91 20.03 27.82
CA TYR A 78 -7.87 18.59 28.08
C TYR A 78 -6.46 18.02 27.88
N ILE A 79 -5.80 18.37 26.75
CA ILE A 79 -4.43 17.93 26.45
C ILE A 79 -3.43 18.48 27.48
N ARG A 80 -3.53 19.76 27.87
CA ARG A 80 -2.62 20.34 28.88
C ARG A 80 -2.72 19.66 30.24
N ARG A 81 -3.94 19.32 30.71
CA ARG A 81 -4.13 18.57 31.97
C ARG A 81 -3.53 17.17 31.92
N ALA A 82 -3.62 16.48 30.77
CA ALA A 82 -2.96 15.20 30.57
C ALA A 82 -1.42 15.32 30.53
N SER A 83 -0.87 16.40 29.95
CA SER A 83 0.58 16.65 29.88
C SER A 83 1.20 17.14 31.20
N SER A 84 0.45 17.86 32.04
CA SER A 84 0.91 18.28 33.37
C SER A 84 0.88 17.16 34.41
N ALA A 85 0.16 16.06 34.15
CA ALA A 85 0.10 14.89 35.03
C ALA A 85 1.30 13.93 34.89
N SER A 86 2.10 14.06 33.82
CA SER A 86 3.24 13.18 33.51
C SER A 86 4.61 13.81 33.74
N SER A 87 4.67 15.03 34.29
CA SER A 87 5.91 15.83 34.44
C SER A 87 6.19 16.29 35.89
N SER A 88 5.91 15.43 36.87
CA SER A 88 6.40 15.62 38.24
C SER A 88 6.70 14.32 38.99
N SER A 89 7.79 13.64 38.60
CA SER A 89 8.52 12.72 39.47
C SER A 89 10.03 12.88 39.29
N SER A 90 10.59 13.92 39.91
CA SER A 90 12.04 14.08 40.02
C SER A 90 12.63 13.04 40.97
N THR A 91 13.65 12.34 40.50
CA THR A 91 14.39 11.28 41.20
C THR A 91 15.00 11.76 42.52
N THR A 92 14.67 11.08 43.63
CA THR A 92 15.50 11.11 44.84
C THR A 92 15.53 9.71 45.47
N THR A 93 16.73 9.17 45.67
CA THR A 93 17.00 7.83 46.22
C THR A 93 16.88 7.78 47.76
N PRO A 94 16.78 6.59 48.38
CA PRO A 94 16.18 6.43 49.71
C PRO A 94 17.16 6.55 50.88
N SER A 95 16.61 6.78 52.08
CA SER A 95 17.28 6.49 53.35
C SER A 95 16.30 5.85 54.37
N LEU A 96 16.87 5.07 55.27
CA LEU A 96 16.22 4.26 56.31
C LEU A 96 15.42 5.08 57.34
N ALA A 97 14.27 4.58 57.82
CA ALA A 97 14.13 3.98 59.16
C ALA A 97 12.69 4.04 59.77
N THR A 98 12.40 3.03 60.59
CA THR A 98 11.46 3.00 61.77
C THR A 98 9.94 3.12 61.57
N THR A 99 9.23 2.05 61.95
CA THR A 99 7.88 2.01 62.56
C THR A 99 7.83 2.82 63.88
N PRO A 100 6.67 3.19 64.51
CA PRO A 100 5.45 2.36 64.63
C PRO A 100 4.06 3.06 64.76
N SER A 101 3.02 2.21 64.75
CA SER A 101 1.80 2.23 65.60
C SER A 101 0.76 3.38 65.63
N SER A 102 -0.49 2.98 65.33
CA SER A 102 -1.71 3.14 66.16
C SER A 102 -2.58 4.42 66.11
N SER A 103 -3.91 4.18 66.05
CA SER A 103 -5.03 5.04 66.54
C SER A 103 -5.28 6.38 65.80
N THR A 104 -6.49 6.93 65.66
CA THR A 104 -7.86 6.54 66.06
C THR A 104 -8.89 7.22 65.13
N VAL A 105 -10.12 6.70 65.01
CA VAL A 105 -11.30 7.43 64.48
C VAL A 105 -11.85 8.38 65.57
N PRO A 106 -12.61 9.45 65.27
CA PRO A 106 -14.06 9.31 65.01
C PRO A 106 -14.67 10.28 63.97
N ASP A 107 -15.80 9.86 63.38
CA ASP A 107 -17.08 10.58 63.11
C ASP A 107 -17.09 12.00 62.48
N THR A 108 -18.09 12.43 61.69
CA THR A 108 -19.54 12.28 61.97
C THR A 108 -20.43 12.58 60.74
N SER A 109 -21.59 11.89 60.68
CA SER A 109 -22.91 12.36 60.17
C SER A 109 -23.14 12.84 58.71
N SER A 110 -24.31 12.68 58.09
CA SER A 110 -25.39 11.64 58.11
C SER A 110 -26.62 12.14 57.32
N SER A 111 -27.22 11.30 56.48
CA SER A 111 -28.68 11.20 56.23
C SER A 111 -28.96 10.04 55.24
N SER A 112 -29.34 8.84 55.69
CA SER A 112 -30.72 8.39 56.03
C SER A 112 -31.69 8.44 54.84
N SER A 113 -32.47 7.41 54.47
CA SER A 113 -32.74 6.06 55.03
C SER A 113 -33.58 5.29 53.96
N SER A 114 -33.35 4.01 53.62
CA SER A 114 -33.89 2.77 54.28
C SER A 114 -35.44 2.69 54.29
N PRO A 115 -36.10 1.50 54.19
CA PRO A 115 -35.64 0.21 54.76
C PRO A 115 -36.01 -1.15 54.05
N ILE A 116 -35.19 -2.19 54.32
CA ILE A 116 -35.55 -3.58 54.80
C ILE A 116 -36.53 -4.42 53.93
N ASN A 117 -36.25 -5.68 53.53
CA ASN A 117 -36.09 -6.84 54.42
C ASN A 117 -35.44 -8.10 53.80
N SER A 118 -34.84 -8.96 54.66
CA SER A 118 -34.72 -10.44 54.62
C SER A 118 -34.48 -11.21 53.28
N SER A 119 -33.63 -12.23 53.18
CA SER A 119 -32.94 -13.05 54.20
C SER A 119 -31.74 -13.80 53.60
N SER A 120 -30.77 -14.15 54.44
CA SER A 120 -29.65 -15.01 54.05
C SER A 120 -30.06 -16.49 53.97
N SER A 121 -29.95 -17.10 52.79
CA SER A 121 -29.84 -18.56 52.64
C SER A 121 -28.45 -18.91 52.09
N SER A 122 -27.67 -19.62 52.90
CA SER A 122 -26.35 -20.13 52.52
C SER A 122 -26.51 -21.35 51.62
N THR A 123 -26.59 -21.13 50.32
CA THR A 123 -26.48 -22.19 49.31
C THR A 123 -25.12 -22.05 48.64
N SER A 124 -24.27 -23.07 48.77
CA SER A 124 -23.01 -23.16 48.03
C SER A 124 -23.26 -22.90 46.54
N PRO A 125 -22.38 -22.19 45.81
CA PRO A 125 -22.51 -22.09 44.36
C PRO A 125 -22.32 -23.49 43.79
N ALA A 126 -23.43 -24.15 43.43
CA ALA A 126 -23.40 -25.28 42.53
C ALA A 126 -22.62 -24.82 41.28
N ALA A 127 -21.68 -25.65 40.82
CA ALA A 127 -20.77 -25.32 39.73
C ALA A 127 -21.58 -24.83 38.53
N THR A 128 -21.65 -23.50 38.40
CA THR A 128 -22.39 -22.87 37.32
C THR A 128 -21.52 -23.08 36.10
N THR A 129 -21.89 -24.07 35.29
CA THR A 129 -21.32 -24.25 33.96
C THR A 129 -21.54 -22.95 33.21
N VAL A 130 -20.50 -22.11 33.18
CA VAL A 130 -20.50 -20.90 32.35
C VAL A 130 -20.68 -21.39 30.93
N GLU A 131 -21.88 -21.21 30.38
CA GLU A 131 -22.17 -21.62 29.02
C GLU A 131 -21.15 -20.96 28.10
N ALA A 132 -20.47 -21.77 27.28
CA ALA A 132 -19.41 -21.28 26.43
C ALA A 132 -20.01 -20.26 25.45
N CYS A 133 -19.63 -18.99 25.58
CA CYS A 133 -20.20 -17.92 24.79
C CYS A 133 -19.97 -18.15 23.28
N ASP A 134 -21.06 -18.19 22.52
CA ASP A 134 -21.01 -18.23 21.07
C ASP A 134 -20.49 -16.89 20.53
N LEU A 135 -19.21 -16.85 20.17
CA LEU A 135 -18.57 -15.67 19.58
C LEU A 135 -18.94 -15.46 18.09
N THR A 136 -19.57 -16.45 17.45
CA THR A 136 -19.82 -16.44 16.00
C THR A 136 -21.02 -15.57 15.62
N ARG A 137 -21.93 -15.33 16.56
CA ARG A 137 -23.16 -14.54 16.37
C ARG A 137 -23.17 -13.33 17.29
N GLY A 138 -23.38 -12.17 16.69
CA GLY A 138 -23.29 -10.88 17.38
C GLY A 138 -23.66 -9.70 16.47
N GLN A 139 -23.33 -8.51 16.94
CA GLN A 139 -23.51 -7.25 16.21
C GLN A 139 -22.31 -6.33 16.44
N TRP A 140 -22.05 -5.44 15.48
CA TRP A 140 -21.09 -4.36 15.70
C TRP A 140 -21.76 -3.24 16.49
N VAL A 141 -21.13 -2.87 17.60
CA VAL A 141 -21.54 -1.71 18.43
C VAL A 141 -20.41 -0.68 18.45
N PRO A 142 -20.71 0.62 18.68
CA PRO A 142 -19.69 1.64 18.82
C PRO A 142 -18.68 1.30 19.92
N ASP A 143 -17.42 1.70 19.71
CA ASP A 143 -16.33 1.58 20.68
C ASP A 143 -15.74 2.95 20.97
N ASP A 144 -16.10 3.51 22.13
CA ASP A 144 -15.66 4.84 22.56
C ASP A 144 -14.16 4.92 22.88
N VAL A 145 -13.49 3.77 23.06
CA VAL A 145 -12.06 3.65 23.42
C VAL A 145 -11.20 3.26 22.21
N ALA A 146 -11.78 3.27 21.00
CA ALA A 146 -11.08 2.98 19.75
C ALA A 146 -10.24 4.17 19.23
N PRO A 147 -9.23 3.91 18.37
CA PRO A 147 -8.73 2.61 17.92
C PRO A 147 -7.70 1.98 18.86
N TYR A 148 -7.40 0.69 18.68
CA TYR A 148 -6.27 0.03 19.35
C TYR A 148 -4.90 0.58 18.92
N TYR A 149 -4.77 1.06 17.68
CA TYR A 149 -3.55 1.60 17.12
C TYR A 149 -3.87 2.52 15.93
N THR A 150 -2.90 3.32 15.50
CA THR A 150 -3.01 4.21 14.33
C THR A 150 -1.85 3.98 13.37
N ASN A 151 -1.85 4.69 12.23
CA ASN A 151 -0.71 4.76 11.32
C ASN A 151 0.53 5.45 11.92
N LEU A 152 0.39 6.14 13.08
CA LEU A 152 1.49 6.74 13.82
C LEU A 152 2.04 5.80 14.90
N THR A 153 1.18 4.92 15.47
CA THR A 153 1.57 4.01 16.57
C THR A 153 1.83 2.57 16.14
N CYS A 154 1.66 2.22 14.86
CA CYS A 154 2.06 0.92 14.32
C CYS A 154 2.93 1.05 13.05
N PRO A 155 4.17 0.53 13.05
CA PRO A 155 5.04 0.53 11.86
C PRO A 155 4.69 -0.56 10.84
N PHE A 156 3.89 -1.56 11.23
CA PHE A 156 3.60 -2.76 10.42
C PHE A 156 2.49 -2.59 9.37
N ILE A 157 1.85 -1.42 9.28
CA ILE A 157 0.77 -1.15 8.32
C ILE A 157 1.34 -0.89 6.91
N ASP A 158 1.05 -1.79 5.96
CA ASP A 158 1.39 -1.57 4.54
C ASP A 158 0.58 -0.39 4.00
N ASP A 159 1.18 0.38 3.09
CA ASP A 159 0.52 1.51 2.44
C ASP A 159 -0.83 1.12 1.77
N LEU A 160 -0.95 -0.09 1.21
CA LEU A 160 -2.20 -0.59 0.62
C LEU A 160 -3.35 -0.80 1.62
N GLN A 161 -3.07 -0.84 2.93
CA GLN A 161 -4.10 -0.88 3.99
C GLN A 161 -4.13 0.41 4.84
N ASN A 162 -3.26 1.38 4.56
CA ASN A 162 -3.12 2.59 5.38
C ASN A 162 -4.17 3.66 5.02
N CYS A 163 -5.44 3.34 5.31
CA CYS A 163 -6.59 4.19 5.02
C CYS A 163 -6.51 5.58 5.66
N ILE A 164 -5.80 5.71 6.79
CA ILE A 164 -5.55 7.00 7.46
C ILE A 164 -4.58 7.85 6.62
N LYS A 165 -3.42 7.28 6.24
CA LYS A 165 -2.41 7.96 5.37
C LYS A 165 -2.99 8.42 4.03
N PHE A 166 -3.87 7.62 3.43
CA PHE A 166 -4.44 7.88 2.10
C PHE A 166 -5.84 8.50 2.10
N GLY A 167 -6.29 9.05 3.24
CA GLY A 167 -7.45 9.94 3.30
C GLY A 167 -8.79 9.28 2.97
N LYS A 168 -9.10 8.12 3.57
CA LYS A 168 -10.46 7.54 3.49
C LYS A 168 -11.48 8.54 4.07
N PRO A 169 -12.64 8.80 3.40
CA PRO A 169 -13.60 9.85 3.79
C PRO A 169 -14.14 9.81 5.23
N SER A 170 -14.12 8.64 5.86
CA SER A 170 -14.54 8.45 7.24
C SER A 170 -13.53 7.55 7.95
N LEU A 171 -13.24 7.89 9.20
CA LEU A 171 -12.47 7.06 10.14
C LEU A 171 -13.38 6.33 11.14
N GLU A 172 -14.71 6.50 11.06
CA GLU A 172 -15.66 5.84 11.96
C GLU A 172 -15.60 4.31 11.88
N PHE A 173 -15.10 3.73 10.78
CA PHE A 173 -14.84 2.29 10.67
C PHE A 173 -13.86 1.76 11.73
N LEU A 174 -13.03 2.62 12.31
CA LEU A 174 -12.13 2.26 13.41
C LEU A 174 -12.86 2.09 14.76
N ARG A 175 -14.06 2.66 14.90
CA ARG A 175 -14.78 2.85 16.18
C ARG A 175 -15.86 1.81 16.44
N TRP A 176 -15.59 0.55 16.08
CA TRP A 176 -16.56 -0.55 16.22
C TRP A 176 -15.93 -1.75 16.90
N ARG A 177 -16.63 -2.32 17.90
CA ARG A 177 -16.32 -3.61 18.53
C ARG A 177 -17.40 -4.64 18.21
N TRP A 178 -17.02 -5.91 18.14
CA TRP A 178 -17.96 -7.02 18.00
C TRP A 178 -18.54 -7.38 19.36
N GLN A 179 -19.87 -7.40 19.44
CA GLN A 179 -20.63 -7.77 20.62
C GLN A 179 -21.36 -9.09 20.34
N PRO A 180 -20.92 -10.22 20.91
CA PRO A 180 -21.65 -11.48 20.84
C PRO A 180 -23.05 -11.36 21.44
N ASP A 181 -24.02 -12.13 20.94
CA ASP A 181 -25.41 -12.09 21.42
C ASP A 181 -25.54 -12.56 22.90
N GLY A 182 -24.66 -13.47 23.34
CA GLY A 182 -24.76 -14.15 24.65
C GLY A 182 -23.76 -13.72 25.72
N CYS A 183 -22.79 -12.85 25.43
CA CYS A 183 -21.81 -12.37 26.42
C CYS A 183 -21.17 -11.04 26.05
N ASP A 184 -20.46 -10.44 27.01
CA ASP A 184 -19.53 -9.36 26.71
C ASP A 184 -18.13 -9.87 26.37
N LEU A 185 -17.65 -9.56 25.17
CA LEU A 185 -16.30 -9.91 24.73
C LEU A 185 -15.31 -8.88 25.31
N PRO A 186 -14.42 -9.26 26.25
CA PRO A 186 -13.49 -8.31 26.84
C PRO A 186 -12.59 -7.66 25.78
N ARG A 187 -12.24 -6.39 25.99
CA ARG A 187 -11.27 -5.67 25.16
C ARG A 187 -9.95 -6.45 25.13
N PHE A 188 -9.28 -6.50 23.98
CA PHE A 188 -8.00 -7.18 23.86
C PHE A 188 -6.94 -6.44 24.70
N ASP A 189 -6.33 -7.17 25.65
CA ASP A 189 -5.23 -6.68 26.48
C ASP A 189 -3.91 -7.26 25.95
N ALA A 190 -3.08 -6.37 25.38
CA ALA A 190 -1.81 -6.74 24.75
C ALA A 190 -0.77 -7.25 25.76
N ALA A 191 -0.75 -6.70 26.97
CA ALA A 191 0.20 -7.14 28.01
C ALA A 191 -0.20 -8.53 28.52
N ARG A 192 -1.49 -8.73 28.83
CA ARG A 192 -2.02 -10.04 29.23
C ARG A 192 -1.86 -11.09 28.14
N PHE A 193 -2.02 -10.72 26.86
CA PHE A 193 -1.76 -11.63 25.74
C PHE A 193 -0.29 -12.06 25.68
N LEU A 194 0.65 -11.12 25.76
CA LEU A 194 2.09 -11.43 25.74
C LEU A 194 2.54 -12.28 26.93
N GLU A 195 1.94 -12.11 28.11
CA GLU A 195 2.17 -13.02 29.25
C GLU A 195 1.56 -14.41 29.02
N ALA A 196 0.35 -14.50 28.45
CA ALA A 196 -0.27 -15.78 28.11
C ALA A 196 0.47 -16.54 26.99
N MET A 197 1.23 -15.82 26.17
CA MET A 197 2.07 -16.33 25.08
C MET A 197 3.55 -16.46 25.46
N ARG A 198 3.90 -16.24 26.74
CA ARG A 198 5.28 -16.34 27.23
C ARG A 198 5.88 -17.73 26.95
N GLY A 199 7.03 -17.76 26.28
CA GLY A 199 7.75 -18.98 25.90
C GLY A 199 7.08 -19.82 24.81
N LYS A 200 6.08 -19.28 24.10
CA LYS A 200 5.29 -20.00 23.09
C LYS A 200 5.56 -19.52 21.67
N SER A 201 5.06 -20.27 20.70
CA SER A 201 5.16 -19.95 19.27
C SER A 201 3.80 -20.00 18.55
N MET A 202 3.58 -19.08 17.60
CA MET A 202 2.34 -19.00 16.81
C MET A 202 2.63 -18.82 15.30
N ALA A 203 2.00 -19.62 14.45
CA ALA A 203 2.07 -19.50 12.98
C ALA A 203 0.77 -18.98 12.39
N PHE A 204 0.87 -18.04 11.45
CA PHE A 204 -0.20 -17.68 10.52
C PHE A 204 0.13 -18.27 9.16
N VAL A 205 -0.69 -19.19 8.66
CA VAL A 205 -0.47 -19.90 7.39
C VAL A 205 -1.60 -19.53 6.43
N GLY A 206 -1.26 -18.98 5.27
CA GLY A 206 -2.29 -18.65 4.29
C GLY A 206 -1.98 -17.56 3.29
N ASP A 207 -3.05 -16.88 2.87
CA ASP A 207 -3.05 -15.81 1.87
C ASP A 207 -2.83 -14.41 2.47
N SER A 208 -3.18 -13.36 1.72
CA SER A 208 -3.08 -11.96 2.18
C SER A 208 -3.86 -11.66 3.46
N LEU A 209 -4.94 -12.39 3.75
CA LEU A 209 -5.72 -12.21 4.97
C LEU A 209 -5.04 -12.83 6.20
N ALA A 210 -4.27 -13.92 6.02
CA ALA A 210 -3.39 -14.44 7.08
C ALA A 210 -2.33 -13.38 7.46
N ARG A 211 -1.70 -12.75 6.46
CA ARG A 211 -0.77 -11.63 6.67
C ARG A 211 -1.44 -10.42 7.34
N ASN A 212 -2.64 -10.03 6.91
CA ASN A 212 -3.36 -8.91 7.52
C ASN A 212 -3.72 -9.20 8.99
N HIS A 213 -4.09 -10.44 9.32
CA HIS A 213 -4.39 -10.85 10.69
C HIS A 213 -3.13 -10.79 11.57
N LEU A 214 -2.00 -11.32 11.11
CA LEU A 214 -0.71 -11.15 11.79
C LEU A 214 -0.38 -9.67 11.99
N LYS A 215 -0.45 -8.84 10.96
CA LYS A 215 -0.10 -7.41 11.06
C LYS A 215 -0.98 -6.65 12.03
N SER A 216 -2.27 -6.96 12.10
CA SER A 216 -3.17 -6.45 13.14
C SER A 216 -2.68 -6.82 14.55
N LEU A 217 -2.32 -8.10 14.77
CA LEU A 217 -1.75 -8.55 16.04
C LEU A 217 -0.45 -7.81 16.37
N LEU A 218 0.52 -7.73 15.44
CA LEU A 218 1.77 -7.00 15.64
C LEU A 218 1.51 -5.53 16.01
N CYS A 219 0.54 -4.86 15.36
CA CYS A 219 0.15 -3.49 15.69
C CYS A 219 -0.41 -3.35 17.11
N ILE A 220 -1.30 -4.25 17.53
CA ILE A 220 -1.90 -4.19 18.88
C ILE A 220 -0.84 -4.48 19.95
N LEU A 221 0.06 -5.43 19.71
CA LEU A 221 1.16 -5.75 20.64
C LEU A 221 2.24 -4.66 20.69
N SER A 222 2.48 -3.96 19.58
CA SER A 222 3.45 -2.85 19.51
C SER A 222 3.13 -1.66 20.43
N GLN A 223 1.92 -1.58 20.97
CA GLN A 223 1.55 -0.58 21.99
C GLN A 223 2.17 -0.87 23.37
N VAL A 224 2.68 -2.08 23.62
CA VAL A 224 3.32 -2.49 24.89
C VAL A 224 4.69 -3.16 24.73
N SER A 225 4.97 -3.77 23.57
CA SER A 225 6.27 -4.39 23.27
C SER A 225 6.50 -4.44 21.75
N GLN A 226 7.68 -4.05 21.28
CA GLN A 226 8.05 -4.18 19.87
C GLN A 226 8.69 -5.56 19.61
N PRO A 227 8.33 -6.26 18.51
CA PRO A 227 9.05 -7.44 18.05
C PRO A 227 10.30 -7.06 17.25
N VAL A 228 11.27 -7.97 17.18
CA VAL A 228 12.35 -7.95 16.18
C VAL A 228 12.00 -8.93 15.06
N GLU A 229 12.13 -8.55 13.78
CA GLU A 229 12.00 -9.48 12.66
C GLU A 229 13.28 -10.32 12.53
N ILE A 230 13.17 -11.64 12.64
CA ILE A 230 14.29 -12.57 12.45
C ILE A 230 14.43 -12.84 10.95
N VAL A 231 15.47 -12.27 10.34
CA VAL A 231 15.80 -12.48 8.93
C VAL A 231 16.73 -13.68 8.78
N THR A 232 16.14 -14.88 8.70
CA THR A 232 16.81 -16.06 8.13
C THR A 232 16.77 -15.99 6.60
N ASN A 233 17.60 -16.78 5.90
CA ASN A 233 17.68 -16.85 4.43
C ASN A 233 16.28 -16.87 3.79
N THR A 234 15.82 -15.71 3.31
CA THR A 234 14.44 -15.56 2.84
C THR A 234 14.23 -16.33 1.55
N GLU A 235 13.62 -17.51 1.66
CA GLU A 235 13.02 -18.19 0.52
C GLU A 235 12.00 -17.25 -0.13
N ILE A 236 12.14 -17.03 -1.43
CA ILE A 236 11.28 -16.15 -2.23
C ILE A 236 10.41 -17.02 -3.14
N ASP A 237 9.09 -16.82 -3.12
CA ASP A 237 8.16 -17.53 -3.99
C ASP A 237 8.22 -17.01 -5.44
N VAL A 238 7.56 -17.72 -6.35
CA VAL A 238 7.45 -17.35 -7.78
C VAL A 238 6.80 -15.97 -8.02
N THR A 239 6.19 -15.35 -7.00
CA THR A 239 5.61 -13.99 -7.07
C THR A 239 6.57 -12.91 -6.57
N GLY A 240 7.80 -13.28 -6.17
CA GLY A 240 8.82 -12.37 -5.64
C GLY A 240 8.60 -12.02 -4.17
N ARG A 241 7.87 -12.85 -3.39
CA ARG A 241 7.55 -12.58 -1.98
C ARG A 241 8.27 -13.56 -1.05
N ALA A 242 8.69 -13.05 0.11
CA ALA A 242 9.19 -13.90 1.20
C ALA A 242 8.14 -14.95 1.59
N VAL A 243 8.50 -16.22 1.47
CA VAL A 243 7.69 -17.39 1.84
C VAL A 243 7.43 -17.42 3.34
N ARG A 244 8.45 -17.07 4.12
CA ARG A 244 8.43 -17.06 5.58
C ARG A 244 8.91 -15.70 6.11
N ARG A 245 8.27 -15.21 7.18
CA ARG A 245 8.73 -14.06 7.97
C ARG A 245 8.50 -14.36 9.45
N ASP A 246 9.55 -14.25 10.26
CA ASP A 246 9.53 -14.59 11.69
C ASP A 246 9.71 -13.34 12.55
N PHE A 247 8.99 -13.23 13.65
CA PHE A 247 9.03 -12.12 14.59
C PHE A 247 9.19 -12.63 16.02
N HIS A 248 10.05 -11.98 16.81
CA HIS A 248 10.40 -12.40 18.16
C HIS A 248 10.23 -11.28 19.18
N TYR A 249 9.51 -11.58 20.27
CA TYR A 249 9.32 -10.70 21.43
C TYR A 249 10.26 -11.14 22.56
N GLY A 250 11.50 -10.64 22.56
CA GLY A 250 12.58 -11.09 23.44
C GLY A 250 12.23 -11.18 24.93
N ARG A 251 11.57 -10.15 25.49
CA ARG A 251 11.14 -10.14 26.91
C ARG A 251 10.15 -11.26 27.27
N HIS A 252 9.40 -11.75 26.29
CA HIS A 252 8.36 -12.76 26.48
C HIS A 252 8.79 -14.15 25.99
N GLY A 253 9.86 -14.26 25.18
CA GLY A 253 10.19 -15.49 24.49
C GLY A 253 9.08 -15.96 23.54
N PHE A 254 8.25 -15.02 23.07
CA PHE A 254 7.12 -15.30 22.18
C PHE A 254 7.58 -15.16 20.72
N ASN A 255 7.39 -16.22 19.94
CA ASN A 255 7.68 -16.25 18.50
C ASN A 255 6.38 -16.19 17.70
N VAL A 256 6.33 -15.39 16.64
CA VAL A 256 5.21 -15.39 15.70
C VAL A 256 5.67 -15.34 14.25
N SER A 257 5.15 -16.23 13.42
CA SER A 257 5.62 -16.45 12.05
C SER A 257 4.49 -16.34 11.04
N LEU A 258 4.79 -15.81 9.85
CA LEU A 258 3.93 -15.87 8.66
C LEU A 258 4.49 -16.91 7.70
N PHE A 259 3.62 -17.81 7.23
CA PHE A 259 3.88 -18.67 6.08
C PHE A 259 2.94 -18.30 4.93
N TRP A 260 3.54 -17.87 3.83
CA TRP A 260 2.84 -17.55 2.59
C TRP A 260 2.52 -18.83 1.80
N SER A 261 1.38 -19.43 2.17
CA SER A 261 0.81 -20.61 1.53
C SER A 261 -0.64 -20.31 1.17
N PRO A 262 -0.90 -19.58 0.06
CA PRO A 262 -2.23 -19.05 -0.25
C PRO A 262 -3.31 -20.13 -0.48
N PHE A 263 -2.89 -21.37 -0.73
CA PHE A 263 -3.76 -22.54 -0.92
C PHE A 263 -3.65 -23.58 0.20
N LEU A 264 -2.76 -23.40 1.19
CA LEU A 264 -2.39 -24.37 2.26
C LEU A 264 -1.76 -25.69 1.78
N VAL A 265 -2.11 -26.17 0.59
CA VAL A 265 -1.53 -27.34 -0.08
C VAL A 265 -0.45 -26.97 -1.09
N LYS A 266 0.36 -27.95 -1.49
CA LYS A 266 1.37 -27.79 -2.54
C LYS A 266 0.70 -27.28 -3.83
N ALA A 267 1.09 -26.07 -4.24
CA ALA A 267 0.60 -25.45 -5.45
C ALA A 267 1.79 -24.95 -6.28
N ASN A 268 1.93 -25.47 -7.49
CA ASN A 268 2.92 -25.02 -8.46
C ASN A 268 2.24 -24.09 -9.47
N LEU A 269 2.99 -23.14 -10.04
CA LEU A 269 2.50 -22.28 -11.11
C LEU A 269 3.09 -22.76 -12.44
N SER A 270 2.30 -23.43 -13.29
CA SER A 270 2.71 -23.70 -14.67
C SER A 270 2.58 -22.43 -15.51
N ASN A 271 3.53 -22.25 -16.44
CA ASN A 271 3.74 -21.00 -17.19
C ASN A 271 3.85 -19.78 -16.25
N ALA A 272 4.80 -19.85 -15.31
CA ALA A 272 5.00 -18.87 -14.24
C ALA A 272 5.37 -17.44 -14.68
N GLU A 273 5.61 -17.23 -15.96
CA GLU A 273 6.07 -15.98 -16.60
C GLU A 273 5.22 -14.75 -16.22
N LEU A 274 3.91 -14.93 -15.99
CA LEU A 274 2.91 -13.86 -15.93
C LEU A 274 2.22 -13.63 -14.57
N GLY A 275 2.36 -14.52 -13.58
CA GLY A 275 1.53 -14.50 -12.36
C GLY A 275 0.02 -14.73 -12.59
N LEU A 276 -0.37 -14.95 -13.85
CA LEU A 276 -1.69 -15.38 -14.35
C LEU A 276 -1.63 -16.80 -14.94
N GLY A 277 -0.51 -17.50 -14.72
CA GLY A 277 -0.34 -18.90 -15.08
C GLY A 277 -1.35 -19.82 -14.36
N LEU A 278 -1.35 -21.08 -14.78
CA LEU A 278 -2.27 -22.07 -14.27
C LEU A 278 -1.71 -22.65 -12.96
N TRP A 279 -2.51 -22.62 -11.89
CA TRP A 279 -2.10 -23.19 -10.60
C TRP A 279 -2.37 -24.69 -10.58
N ASP A 280 -1.31 -25.47 -10.59
CA ASP A 280 -1.35 -26.93 -10.41
C ASP A 280 -1.37 -27.22 -8.91
N MET A 281 -2.58 -27.37 -8.37
CA MET A 281 -2.82 -27.51 -6.93
C MET A 281 -3.02 -28.98 -6.56
N HIS A 282 -2.09 -29.53 -5.78
CA HIS A 282 -2.11 -30.91 -5.29
C HIS A 282 -2.96 -31.01 -4.02
N LEU A 283 -4.27 -31.25 -4.18
CA LEU A 283 -5.26 -31.20 -3.09
C LEU A 283 -5.01 -32.22 -1.96
N ASP A 284 -4.22 -33.26 -2.22
CA ASP A 284 -3.85 -34.33 -1.29
C ASP A 284 -2.49 -34.14 -0.61
N THR A 285 -1.74 -33.08 -0.98
CA THR A 285 -0.36 -32.87 -0.55
C THR A 285 -0.23 -31.53 0.20
N PRO A 286 0.02 -31.49 1.51
CA PRO A 286 0.20 -30.23 2.24
C PRO A 286 1.45 -29.49 1.74
N ASP A 287 1.43 -28.15 1.80
CA ASP A 287 2.59 -27.34 1.41
C ASP A 287 3.74 -27.51 2.40
N ALA A 288 4.81 -28.16 1.96
CA ALA A 288 5.98 -28.51 2.77
C ALA A 288 6.59 -27.30 3.51
N ARG A 289 6.48 -26.10 2.93
CA ARG A 289 7.10 -24.85 3.45
C ARG A 289 6.56 -24.43 4.82
N TRP A 290 5.35 -24.86 5.18
CA TRP A 290 4.83 -24.74 6.55
C TRP A 290 4.62 -26.11 7.21
N ALA A 291 4.26 -27.15 6.44
CA ALA A 291 3.93 -28.46 6.99
C ALA A 291 5.14 -29.18 7.64
N ALA A 292 6.38 -28.83 7.23
CA ALA A 292 7.60 -29.29 7.89
C ALA A 292 7.79 -28.71 9.30
N HIS A 293 7.21 -27.53 9.58
CA HIS A 293 7.40 -26.77 10.81
C HIS A 293 6.26 -26.90 11.82
N ILE A 294 5.27 -27.77 11.60
CA ILE A 294 4.08 -27.88 12.46
C ILE A 294 4.44 -28.08 13.94
N ALA A 295 5.44 -28.92 14.24
CA ALA A 295 5.89 -29.19 15.61
C ALA A 295 6.65 -28.02 16.27
N ASP A 296 7.04 -26.99 15.52
CA ASP A 296 7.72 -25.80 16.04
C ASP A 296 6.76 -24.79 16.70
N PHE A 297 5.44 -25.04 16.62
CA PHE A 297 4.37 -24.08 17.00
C PHE A 297 3.41 -24.62 18.06
N ASP A 298 3.05 -23.79 19.05
CA ASP A 298 1.94 -24.06 19.97
C ASP A 298 0.56 -23.72 19.36
N TYR A 299 0.52 -22.75 18.45
CA TYR A 299 -0.71 -22.30 17.79
C TYR A 299 -0.51 -22.14 16.28
N ILE A 300 -1.45 -22.65 15.48
CA ILE A 300 -1.43 -22.52 14.01
C ILE A 300 -2.76 -21.93 13.56
N VAL A 301 -2.75 -20.79 12.85
CA VAL A 301 -3.94 -20.14 12.30
C VAL A 301 -3.96 -20.34 10.78
N LEU A 302 -4.85 -21.19 10.28
CA LEU A 302 -5.05 -21.46 8.85
C LEU A 302 -6.05 -20.44 8.27
N SER A 303 -5.69 -19.77 7.17
CA SER A 303 -6.56 -18.79 6.51
C SER A 303 -6.27 -18.65 5.01
N GLY A 304 -7.07 -19.29 4.15
CA GLY A 304 -6.94 -19.12 2.69
C GLY A 304 -8.27 -19.37 1.98
N THR A 305 -8.72 -18.42 1.18
CA THR A 305 -9.94 -18.55 0.35
C THR A 305 -9.86 -17.77 -0.94
N ASN A 306 -9.26 -16.58 -0.90
CA ASN A 306 -9.37 -15.62 -2.01
C ASN A 306 -8.52 -16.02 -3.21
N TRP A 307 -7.52 -16.88 -3.02
CA TRP A 307 -6.65 -17.38 -4.08
C TRP A 307 -7.25 -18.55 -4.86
N PHE A 308 -8.23 -19.27 -4.31
CA PHE A 308 -8.87 -20.43 -4.97
C PHE A 308 -9.67 -20.05 -6.24
N PHE A 309 -9.96 -18.76 -6.44
CA PHE A 309 -10.54 -18.21 -7.67
C PHE A 309 -9.53 -18.03 -8.82
N ARG A 310 -8.22 -18.18 -8.58
CA ARG A 310 -7.20 -18.14 -9.65
C ARG A 310 -7.39 -19.34 -10.59
N PRO A 311 -7.16 -19.20 -11.91
CA PRO A 311 -7.13 -20.34 -12.83
C PRO A 311 -6.31 -21.50 -12.26
N SER A 312 -6.95 -22.64 -11.99
CA SER A 312 -6.33 -23.77 -11.30
C SER A 312 -6.76 -25.12 -11.88
N VAL A 313 -5.81 -26.06 -11.98
CA VAL A 313 -6.06 -27.50 -12.13
C VAL A 313 -5.79 -28.19 -10.80
N TYR A 314 -6.64 -29.14 -10.46
CA TYR A 314 -6.64 -29.86 -9.19
C TYR A 314 -6.05 -31.25 -9.40
N HIS A 315 -5.03 -31.61 -8.62
CA HIS A 315 -4.35 -32.90 -8.69
C HIS A 315 -4.56 -33.72 -7.42
N VAL A 316 -4.70 -35.05 -7.57
CA VAL A 316 -4.65 -36.06 -6.50
C VAL A 316 -3.85 -37.26 -7.03
N GLY A 317 -2.93 -37.81 -6.23
CA GLY A 317 -1.99 -38.85 -6.66
C GLY A 317 -1.13 -38.40 -7.85
N GLY A 318 -0.86 -37.10 -7.96
CA GLY A 318 -0.20 -36.46 -9.12
C GLY A 318 -1.06 -36.33 -10.39
N ARG A 319 -2.25 -36.94 -10.45
CA ARG A 319 -3.12 -36.93 -11.64
C ARG A 319 -4.13 -35.79 -11.57
N PRO A 320 -4.46 -35.10 -12.69
CA PRO A 320 -5.51 -34.11 -12.70
C PRO A 320 -6.87 -34.78 -12.46
N VAL A 321 -7.62 -34.27 -11.48
CA VAL A 321 -8.98 -34.73 -11.13
C VAL A 321 -10.06 -33.69 -11.45
N GLY A 322 -9.68 -32.43 -11.64
CA GLY A 322 -10.59 -31.40 -12.10
C GLY A 322 -9.93 -30.03 -12.23
N ARG A 323 -10.73 -28.99 -12.45
CA ARG A 323 -10.29 -27.59 -12.60
C ARG A 323 -11.40 -26.62 -12.22
N ASN A 324 -11.10 -25.33 -12.07
CA ASN A 324 -12.12 -24.29 -12.03
C ASN A 324 -12.43 -23.68 -13.41
N SER A 325 -13.45 -22.83 -13.47
CA SER A 325 -13.90 -22.13 -14.70
C SER A 325 -12.81 -21.28 -15.35
N GLY A 326 -11.97 -20.61 -14.54
CA GLY A 326 -10.86 -19.79 -15.02
C GLY A 326 -9.74 -20.57 -15.72
N ALA A 327 -9.65 -21.88 -15.52
CA ALA A 327 -8.66 -22.76 -16.14
C ALA A 327 -9.11 -23.27 -17.54
N SER A 328 -9.75 -22.43 -18.34
CA SER A 328 -10.50 -22.85 -19.54
C SER A 328 -9.65 -23.50 -20.64
N GLY A 329 -8.33 -23.27 -20.66
CA GLY A 329 -7.37 -23.92 -21.57
C GLY A 329 -6.94 -25.33 -21.15
N ALA A 330 -7.28 -25.78 -19.95
CA ALA A 330 -6.98 -27.14 -19.46
C ALA A 330 -8.07 -28.13 -19.89
N HIS A 331 -8.21 -28.36 -21.20
CA HIS A 331 -9.31 -29.13 -21.80
C HIS A 331 -9.44 -30.58 -21.31
N ASN A 332 -8.38 -31.15 -20.72
CA ASN A 332 -8.36 -32.53 -20.23
C ASN A 332 -8.88 -32.70 -18.78
N ALA A 333 -9.32 -31.64 -18.12
CA ALA A 333 -9.80 -31.66 -16.74
C ALA A 333 -11.28 -31.25 -16.62
N THR A 334 -12.06 -32.05 -15.87
CA THR A 334 -13.48 -31.78 -15.56
C THR A 334 -13.63 -30.54 -14.69
N GLU A 335 -14.61 -29.69 -14.99
CA GLU A 335 -14.88 -28.51 -14.15
C GLU A 335 -15.51 -28.93 -12.82
N MET A 336 -15.01 -28.35 -11.72
CA MET A 336 -15.44 -28.64 -10.35
C MET A 336 -15.73 -27.33 -9.58
N PRO A 337 -16.70 -27.34 -8.65
CA PRO A 337 -16.93 -26.22 -7.74
C PRO A 337 -15.67 -25.89 -6.92
N VAL A 338 -15.32 -24.60 -6.86
CA VAL A 338 -14.14 -24.12 -6.12
C VAL A 338 -14.24 -24.44 -4.63
N SER A 339 -15.46 -24.46 -4.08
CA SER A 339 -15.78 -24.90 -2.71
C SER A 339 -15.33 -26.34 -2.42
N GLY A 340 -15.36 -27.24 -3.42
CA GLY A 340 -14.82 -28.60 -3.31
C GLY A 340 -13.30 -28.63 -3.15
N ALA A 341 -12.58 -27.76 -3.87
CA ALA A 341 -11.13 -27.61 -3.75
C ALA A 341 -10.74 -26.95 -2.41
N VAL A 342 -11.50 -25.97 -1.94
CA VAL A 342 -11.34 -25.39 -0.59
C VAL A 342 -11.49 -26.47 0.48
N ARG A 343 -12.56 -27.29 0.43
CA ARG A 343 -12.76 -28.38 1.40
C ARG A 343 -11.56 -29.33 1.41
N ALA A 344 -11.15 -29.83 0.25
CA ALA A 344 -10.04 -30.77 0.15
C ALA A 344 -8.72 -30.18 0.68
N ALA A 345 -8.40 -28.93 0.34
CA ALA A 345 -7.18 -28.27 0.84
C ALA A 345 -7.18 -28.09 2.37
N PHE A 346 -8.31 -27.72 2.97
CA PHE A 346 -8.44 -27.65 4.43
C PHE A 346 -8.39 -29.03 5.09
N SER A 347 -9.04 -30.06 4.52
CA SER A 347 -8.96 -31.44 5.04
C SER A 347 -7.52 -31.96 5.03
N THR A 348 -6.77 -31.72 3.95
CA THR A 348 -5.35 -32.10 3.84
C THR A 348 -4.46 -31.32 4.82
N ALA A 349 -4.67 -30.01 4.96
CA ALA A 349 -3.91 -29.21 5.92
C ALA A 349 -4.20 -29.61 7.38
N LEU A 350 -5.46 -29.84 7.75
CA LEU A 350 -5.85 -30.27 9.10
C LEU A 350 -5.44 -31.71 9.39
N GLY A 351 -5.52 -32.62 8.41
CA GLY A 351 -5.01 -33.98 8.52
C GLY A 351 -3.51 -34.03 8.74
N ALA A 352 -2.75 -33.19 8.02
CA ALA A 352 -1.30 -33.06 8.21
C ALA A 352 -0.90 -32.53 9.60
N ILE A 353 -1.75 -31.69 10.22
CA ILE A 353 -1.58 -31.24 11.60
C ILE A 353 -1.98 -32.35 12.59
N ALA A 354 -3.13 -32.99 12.40
CA ALA A 354 -3.65 -34.02 13.29
C ALA A 354 -2.73 -35.25 13.38
N ALA A 355 -2.10 -35.61 12.26
CA ALA A 355 -1.14 -36.72 12.16
C ALA A 355 0.32 -36.34 12.48
N ARG A 356 0.62 -35.08 12.84
CA ARG A 356 2.00 -34.68 13.16
C ARG A 356 2.39 -35.17 14.55
N GLU A 357 3.28 -36.16 14.59
CA GLU A 357 3.96 -36.58 15.82
C GLU A 357 4.62 -35.38 16.53
N GLY A 358 4.43 -35.30 17.85
CA GLY A 358 4.95 -34.23 18.70
C GLY A 358 4.10 -32.93 18.74
N PHE A 359 3.17 -32.72 17.81
CA PHE A 359 2.31 -31.52 17.85
C PHE A 359 1.14 -31.69 18.82
N ARG A 360 1.20 -30.95 19.94
CA ARG A 360 0.15 -30.91 20.98
C ARG A 360 -0.52 -29.54 21.11
N GLY A 361 -0.33 -28.70 20.10
CA GLY A 361 -0.82 -27.33 20.05
C GLY A 361 -2.28 -27.21 19.57
N LYS A 362 -2.70 -25.96 19.33
CA LYS A 362 -4.03 -25.64 18.81
C LYS A 362 -3.99 -25.15 17.38
N ALA A 363 -4.74 -25.78 16.47
CA ALA A 363 -4.93 -25.29 15.12
C ALA A 363 -6.31 -24.65 14.95
N LEU A 364 -6.33 -23.40 14.48
CA LEU A 364 -7.53 -22.59 14.29
C LEU A 364 -7.80 -22.39 12.79
N VAL A 365 -8.99 -22.79 12.33
CA VAL A 365 -9.50 -22.46 10.99
C VAL A 365 -10.17 -21.10 11.04
N ARG A 366 -9.55 -20.08 10.44
CA ARG A 366 -10.17 -18.77 10.24
C ARG A 366 -11.09 -18.83 9.02
N THR A 367 -12.39 -18.60 9.22
CA THR A 367 -13.37 -18.72 8.13
C THR A 367 -13.25 -17.61 7.08
N VAL A 368 -13.84 -17.86 5.91
CA VAL A 368 -13.91 -16.98 4.75
C VAL A 368 -14.27 -15.54 5.15
N THR A 369 -13.55 -14.59 4.55
CA THR A 369 -13.83 -13.16 4.67
C THR A 369 -14.46 -12.67 3.36
N PRO A 370 -15.69 -12.14 3.38
CA PRO A 370 -16.40 -11.73 2.17
C PRO A 370 -15.82 -10.46 1.54
N ALA A 371 -16.18 -10.24 0.28
CA ALA A 371 -15.98 -8.98 -0.42
C ALA A 371 -17.25 -8.10 -0.39
N HIS A 372 -17.03 -6.79 -0.54
CA HIS A 372 -18.08 -5.76 -0.48
C HIS A 372 -17.97 -4.75 -1.64
N PHE A 373 -17.36 -5.13 -2.76
CA PHE A 373 -17.24 -4.25 -3.92
C PHE A 373 -18.62 -3.90 -4.49
N GLU A 374 -18.79 -2.61 -4.77
CA GLU A 374 -19.97 -2.03 -5.41
C GLU A 374 -19.57 -1.51 -6.79
N ASN A 375 -20.48 -1.62 -7.76
CA ASN A 375 -20.29 -1.15 -9.15
C ASN A 375 -19.12 -1.81 -9.92
N GLY A 376 -18.76 -3.04 -9.55
CA GLY A 376 -17.75 -3.86 -10.22
C GLY A 376 -17.08 -4.83 -9.24
N GLU A 377 -16.15 -5.64 -9.75
CA GLU A 377 -15.28 -6.51 -8.94
C GLU A 377 -13.95 -5.80 -8.60
N TRP A 378 -13.12 -6.47 -7.79
CA TRP A 378 -11.81 -5.96 -7.35
C TRP A 378 -10.87 -5.54 -8.51
N ASN A 379 -11.01 -6.15 -9.68
CA ASN A 379 -10.22 -5.93 -10.90
C ASN A 379 -10.99 -5.19 -12.01
N THR A 380 -12.32 -5.17 -11.99
CA THR A 380 -13.15 -4.56 -13.05
C THR A 380 -13.68 -3.17 -12.68
N GLY A 381 -13.20 -2.59 -11.58
CA GLY A 381 -13.51 -1.21 -11.20
C GLY A 381 -14.59 -1.06 -10.14
N GLY A 382 -14.80 -2.07 -9.29
CA GLY A 382 -15.54 -1.92 -8.05
C GLY A 382 -14.84 -1.01 -7.02
N ASP A 383 -15.57 -0.62 -5.98
CA ASP A 383 -15.08 0.13 -4.81
C ASP A 383 -15.93 -0.16 -3.57
N CYS A 384 -15.40 0.08 -2.37
CA CYS A 384 -16.08 -0.13 -1.08
C CYS A 384 -16.33 1.23 -0.40
N VAL A 385 -17.28 2.01 -0.93
CA VAL A 385 -17.48 3.43 -0.56
C VAL A 385 -18.25 3.66 0.75
N ARG A 386 -18.84 2.61 1.33
CA ARG A 386 -19.61 2.72 2.58
C ARG A 386 -18.73 3.16 3.75
N THR A 387 -19.36 3.82 4.72
CA THR A 387 -18.72 4.46 5.89
C THR A 387 -19.23 3.93 7.23
N LEU A 388 -20.24 3.06 7.21
CA LEU A 388 -20.86 2.44 8.39
C LEU A 388 -21.07 0.93 8.16
N PRO A 389 -21.04 0.10 9.23
CA PRO A 389 -21.43 -1.30 9.17
C PRO A 389 -22.86 -1.53 8.68
N PHE A 390 -23.13 -2.74 8.16
CA PHE A 390 -24.49 -3.23 8.03
C PHE A 390 -25.02 -3.69 9.39
N ARG A 391 -26.32 -3.50 9.63
CA ARG A 391 -27.05 -4.22 10.69
C ARG A 391 -27.38 -5.64 10.21
N ARG A 392 -27.54 -6.57 11.16
CA ARG A 392 -27.98 -7.95 10.87
C ARG A 392 -29.25 -7.92 10.01
N GLY A 393 -29.28 -8.71 8.93
CA GLY A 393 -30.39 -8.78 7.98
C GLY A 393 -30.43 -7.71 6.88
N GLN A 394 -29.55 -6.68 6.88
CA GLN A 394 -29.51 -5.68 5.80
C GLN A 394 -28.83 -6.17 4.51
N ARG A 395 -28.03 -7.24 4.60
CA ARG A 395 -27.41 -7.91 3.45
C ARG A 395 -27.64 -9.42 3.59
N ALA A 396 -28.11 -10.05 2.51
CA ALA A 396 -28.12 -11.51 2.42
C ALA A 396 -26.69 -12.03 2.23
N ARG A 397 -26.36 -13.16 2.87
CA ARG A 397 -25.07 -13.85 2.68
C ARG A 397 -24.92 -14.25 1.22
N ASP A 398 -23.74 -13.97 0.66
CA ASP A 398 -23.39 -14.39 -0.69
C ASP A 398 -23.28 -15.93 -0.77
N ALA A 399 -23.74 -16.52 -1.87
CA ALA A 399 -23.81 -17.97 -2.03
C ALA A 399 -22.42 -18.63 -2.00
N VAL A 400 -21.43 -18.01 -2.65
CA VAL A 400 -20.05 -18.53 -2.70
C VAL A 400 -19.40 -18.40 -1.32
N VAL A 401 -19.68 -17.31 -0.60
CA VAL A 401 -19.24 -17.16 0.80
C VAL A 401 -19.88 -18.22 1.71
N ALA A 402 -21.16 -18.54 1.52
CA ALA A 402 -21.82 -19.63 2.26
C ALA A 402 -21.19 -21.00 1.98
N GLU A 403 -20.95 -21.33 0.71
CA GLU A 403 -20.30 -22.57 0.30
C GLU A 403 -18.87 -22.70 0.85
N PHE A 404 -18.09 -21.61 0.81
CA PHE A 404 -16.71 -21.63 1.29
C PHE A 404 -16.65 -21.79 2.82
N ARG A 405 -17.55 -21.12 3.56
CA ARG A 405 -17.68 -21.33 5.00
C ARG A 405 -18.08 -22.78 5.30
N ALA A 406 -19.05 -23.33 4.58
CA ALA A 406 -19.48 -24.72 4.74
C ALA A 406 -18.31 -25.70 4.49
N ALA A 407 -17.59 -25.53 3.38
CA ALA A 407 -16.41 -26.31 3.03
C ALA A 407 -15.33 -26.32 4.13
N GLN A 408 -15.06 -25.16 4.76
CA GLN A 408 -14.10 -25.06 5.88
C GLN A 408 -14.61 -25.73 7.16
N VAL A 409 -15.90 -25.58 7.48
CA VAL A 409 -16.53 -26.18 8.67
C VAL A 409 -16.64 -27.70 8.54
N ASP A 410 -17.01 -28.21 7.35
CA ASP A 410 -17.10 -29.63 7.08
C ASP A 410 -15.71 -30.27 7.08
N ALA A 411 -14.70 -29.67 6.45
CA ALA A 411 -13.32 -30.15 6.51
C ALA A 411 -12.81 -30.28 7.95
N LEU A 412 -13.11 -29.29 8.81
CA LEU A 412 -12.79 -29.34 10.23
C LEU A 412 -13.52 -30.50 10.93
N ARG A 413 -14.85 -30.53 10.85
CA ARG A 413 -15.69 -31.54 11.52
C ARG A 413 -15.36 -32.96 11.09
N GLU A 414 -15.14 -33.19 9.80
CA GLU A 414 -14.74 -34.49 9.24
C GLU A 414 -13.36 -34.92 9.77
N THR A 415 -12.38 -34.00 9.80
CA THR A 415 -11.04 -34.29 10.36
C THR A 415 -11.12 -34.59 11.86
N GLU A 416 -11.90 -33.81 12.63
CA GLU A 416 -12.09 -34.05 14.06
C GLU A 416 -12.74 -35.41 14.37
N ALA A 417 -13.66 -35.86 13.51
CA ALA A 417 -14.35 -37.15 13.69
C ALA A 417 -13.51 -38.37 13.29
N THR A 418 -12.55 -38.21 12.37
CA THR A 418 -11.84 -39.33 11.73
C THR A 418 -10.35 -39.46 12.10
N SER A 419 -9.69 -38.36 12.50
CA SER A 419 -8.25 -38.35 12.73
C SER A 419 -7.89 -38.72 14.17
N HIS A 420 -6.99 -39.69 14.33
CA HIS A 420 -6.29 -39.90 15.59
C HIS A 420 -5.36 -38.71 15.85
N ARG A 421 -5.53 -38.03 16.98
CA ARG A 421 -4.80 -36.80 17.36
C ARG A 421 -4.01 -37.08 18.63
N ASP A 422 -2.69 -36.94 18.60
CA ASP A 422 -1.82 -37.07 19.80
C ASP A 422 -1.89 -35.80 20.68
N GLY A 423 -3.10 -35.40 21.08
CA GLY A 423 -3.37 -34.19 21.86
C GLY A 423 -3.57 -32.91 21.06
N ALA A 424 -3.37 -32.92 19.74
CA ALA A 424 -3.64 -31.78 18.86
C ALA A 424 -5.10 -31.29 18.93
N GLU A 425 -5.31 -30.01 19.21
CA GLU A 425 -6.64 -29.41 19.36
C GLU A 425 -7.04 -28.63 18.09
N LEU A 426 -8.07 -29.08 17.37
CA LEU A 426 -8.58 -28.36 16.20
C LEU A 426 -9.77 -27.46 16.61
N ARG A 427 -9.83 -26.23 16.09
CA ARG A 427 -10.85 -25.23 16.44
C ARG A 427 -11.28 -24.39 15.25
N LEU A 428 -12.51 -23.89 15.31
CA LEU A 428 -13.06 -22.92 14.37
C LEU A 428 -12.93 -21.51 14.94
N LEU A 429 -12.32 -20.60 14.18
CA LEU A 429 -12.40 -19.16 14.39
C LEU A 429 -13.36 -18.61 13.34
N ASP A 430 -14.68 -18.73 13.62
CA ASP A 430 -15.69 -18.26 12.67
C ASP A 430 -15.92 -16.77 12.81
N ILE A 431 -15.52 -16.05 11.78
CA ILE A 431 -15.60 -14.59 11.67
C ILE A 431 -16.52 -14.15 10.53
N THR A 432 -17.12 -15.07 9.76
CA THR A 432 -17.78 -14.73 8.50
C THR A 432 -18.95 -13.75 8.72
N GLU A 433 -19.87 -14.03 9.67
CA GLU A 433 -20.98 -13.10 9.97
C GLU A 433 -20.48 -11.73 10.43
N ALA A 434 -19.47 -11.70 11.31
CA ALA A 434 -18.87 -10.44 11.77
C ALA A 434 -18.27 -9.65 10.60
N MET A 435 -17.55 -10.28 9.68
CA MET A 435 -16.94 -9.59 8.53
C MET A 435 -17.96 -9.21 7.44
N GLU A 436 -19.04 -9.99 7.24
CA GLU A 436 -20.14 -9.67 6.31
C GLU A 436 -20.80 -8.32 6.63
N LEU A 437 -20.83 -7.95 7.91
CA LEU A 437 -21.40 -6.70 8.37
C LEU A 437 -20.46 -5.49 8.25
N ARG A 438 -19.25 -5.62 7.66
CA ARG A 438 -18.22 -4.56 7.61
C ARG A 438 -17.84 -4.05 6.20
N PRO A 439 -18.80 -3.55 5.38
CA PRO A 439 -18.48 -2.90 4.10
C PRO A 439 -17.59 -1.66 4.25
N ASP A 440 -17.66 -1.02 5.41
CA ASP A 440 -16.95 0.20 5.79
C ASP A 440 -15.44 -0.01 6.02
N ALA A 441 -15.05 -1.21 6.45
CA ALA A 441 -13.68 -1.52 6.87
C ALA A 441 -12.72 -1.86 5.72
N HIS A 442 -13.19 -1.90 4.48
CA HIS A 442 -12.34 -2.16 3.33
C HIS A 442 -11.54 -0.91 2.92
N PRO A 443 -10.29 -1.07 2.44
CA PRO A 443 -9.59 -0.03 1.71
C PRO A 443 -10.44 0.37 0.49
N SER A 444 -10.81 1.65 0.42
CA SER A 444 -11.55 2.23 -0.71
C SER A 444 -10.62 3.09 -1.57
N ARG A 445 -11.11 3.58 -2.70
CA ARG A 445 -10.34 4.55 -3.50
C ARG A 445 -9.96 5.77 -2.65
N ARG A 446 -8.73 6.25 -2.85
CA ARG A 446 -8.21 7.47 -2.24
C ARG A 446 -9.13 8.63 -2.61
N SER A 447 -9.65 9.36 -1.64
CA SER A 447 -10.35 10.61 -1.92
C SER A 447 -9.33 11.74 -2.01
N PRO A 448 -9.39 12.61 -3.04
CA PRO A 448 -8.65 13.87 -2.99
C PRO A 448 -9.16 14.64 -1.76
N ALA A 449 -8.25 15.01 -0.86
CA ALA A 449 -8.63 15.59 0.42
C ALA A 449 -9.47 16.86 0.23
N ILE A 450 -10.49 17.04 1.08
CA ILE A 450 -11.47 18.15 1.02
C ILE A 450 -10.82 19.53 1.32
N ALA A 451 -9.50 19.57 1.50
CA ALA A 451 -8.72 20.79 1.69
C ALA A 451 -8.73 21.73 0.47
N THR A 452 -8.91 21.23 -0.76
CA THR A 452 -8.80 22.04 -1.99
C THR A 452 -9.71 23.28 -2.01
N PRO A 453 -11.05 23.21 -1.78
CA PRO A 453 -11.90 24.40 -1.76
C PRO A 453 -11.58 25.37 -0.62
N ILE A 454 -11.16 24.87 0.55
CA ILE A 454 -10.85 25.72 1.72
C ILE A 454 -9.53 26.47 1.48
N ILE A 455 -8.51 25.78 0.96
CA ILE A 455 -7.23 26.39 0.59
C ILE A 455 -7.43 27.42 -0.53
N VAL A 456 -8.25 27.13 -1.55
CA VAL A 456 -8.58 28.10 -2.61
C VAL A 456 -9.28 29.34 -2.03
N LEU A 457 -10.25 29.19 -1.12
CA LEU A 457 -10.91 30.33 -0.47
C LEU A 457 -9.96 31.15 0.40
N LEU A 458 -9.06 30.50 1.15
CA LEU A 458 -8.03 31.17 1.96
C LEU A 458 -7.00 31.90 1.08
N LEU A 459 -6.57 31.30 -0.04
CA LEU A 459 -5.66 31.92 -1.00
C LEU A 459 -6.33 33.12 -1.69
N LEU A 460 -7.60 33.02 -2.10
CA LEU A 460 -8.35 34.15 -2.67
C LEU A 460 -8.53 35.29 -1.67
N ALA A 461 -8.75 34.99 -0.38
CA ALA A 461 -8.79 35.99 0.67
C ALA A 461 -7.40 36.65 0.90
N LEU A 462 -6.32 35.86 0.89
CA LEU A 462 -4.94 36.37 1.03
C LEU A 462 -4.51 37.22 -0.16
N VAL A 463 -4.84 36.84 -1.39
CA VAL A 463 -4.59 37.65 -2.60
C VAL A 463 -5.38 38.97 -2.53
N SER A 464 -6.64 38.92 -2.13
CA SER A 464 -7.46 40.14 -1.95
C SER A 464 -6.93 41.06 -0.86
N LEU A 465 -6.34 40.51 0.21
CA LEU A 465 -5.67 41.28 1.27
C LEU A 465 -4.32 41.84 0.82
N TYR A 466 -3.58 41.12 -0.02
CA TYR A 466 -2.30 41.55 -0.59
C TYR A 466 -2.48 42.75 -1.54
N ASP A 467 -3.43 42.66 -2.49
CA ASP A 467 -3.76 43.77 -3.40
C ASP A 467 -4.22 45.03 -2.63
N MET A 468 -4.97 44.86 -1.53
CA MET A 468 -5.41 45.97 -0.68
C MET A 468 -4.30 46.59 0.19
N THR A 469 -3.13 45.96 0.32
CA THR A 469 -2.04 46.43 1.21
C THR A 469 -0.72 46.76 0.52
N PHE A 470 -0.46 46.26 -0.69
CA PHE A 470 0.83 46.41 -1.38
C PHE A 470 0.79 47.04 -2.78
N SER A 471 -0.35 47.57 -3.23
CA SER A 471 -0.53 48.12 -4.59
C SER A 471 0.35 49.34 -4.96
N ASP A 472 1.22 49.84 -4.07
CA ASP A 472 1.96 51.11 -4.24
C ASP A 472 3.50 50.97 -4.17
N ARG A 473 4.05 49.77 -4.48
CA ARG A 473 5.50 49.56 -4.63
C ARG A 473 5.88 48.66 -5.81
N HIS A 474 5.92 49.23 -7.00
CA HIS A 474 6.76 48.72 -8.08
C HIS A 474 8.16 49.37 -8.02
N PRO A 475 9.24 48.61 -7.77
CA PRO A 475 10.59 49.11 -8.00
C PRO A 475 10.87 49.19 -9.50
N HIS A 476 11.37 50.33 -9.98
CA HIS A 476 11.91 50.42 -11.33
C HIS A 476 13.16 49.54 -11.46
N ILE A 477 13.06 48.47 -12.26
CA ILE A 477 14.23 47.66 -12.65
C ILE A 477 14.98 48.40 -13.75
N SER A 478 16.16 48.93 -13.44
CA SER A 478 17.06 49.53 -14.43
C SER A 478 17.69 48.43 -15.30
N SER A 479 17.49 48.53 -16.61
CA SER A 479 18.12 47.63 -17.59
C SER A 479 19.62 47.90 -17.73
N SER A 480 20.46 47.08 -17.09
CA SER A 480 21.89 47.03 -17.39
C SER A 480 22.15 46.06 -18.55
N SER A 481 22.58 46.59 -19.70
CA SER A 481 22.98 45.81 -20.87
C SER A 481 24.15 44.86 -20.55
N PRO A 482 24.22 43.67 -21.16
CA PRO A 482 25.35 42.76 -20.95
C PRO A 482 26.64 43.29 -21.59
N SER A 483 27.71 43.35 -20.80
CA SER A 483 29.08 43.51 -21.32
C SER A 483 29.61 42.16 -21.82
N PRO A 484 30.57 42.13 -22.76
CA PRO A 484 30.81 40.96 -23.61
C PRO A 484 31.47 39.78 -22.88
N ALA A 485 31.25 38.59 -23.44
CA ALA A 485 31.65 37.30 -22.88
C ALA A 485 33.14 37.22 -22.51
N GLY A 486 33.41 37.18 -21.20
CA GLY A 486 34.39 36.22 -20.69
C GLY A 486 33.77 34.83 -20.85
N VAL A 487 34.51 33.90 -21.46
CA VAL A 487 34.03 32.53 -21.67
C VAL A 487 33.90 31.86 -20.30
N ALA A 488 32.66 31.83 -19.78
CA ALA A 488 32.33 30.95 -18.68
C ALA A 488 32.51 29.52 -19.18
N SER A 489 33.54 28.84 -18.70
CA SER A 489 33.68 27.40 -18.87
C SER A 489 32.37 26.74 -18.44
N ALA A 490 31.79 25.90 -19.29
CA ALA A 490 30.61 25.14 -18.94
C ALA A 490 30.87 24.44 -17.60
N CYS A 491 29.98 24.64 -16.62
CA CYS A 491 30.21 24.08 -15.30
C CYS A 491 30.18 22.55 -15.40
N ASP A 492 31.30 21.93 -15.07
CA ASP A 492 31.44 20.48 -15.05
C ASP A 492 30.74 19.96 -13.79
N PHE A 493 29.49 19.53 -13.95
CA PHE A 493 28.68 18.99 -12.87
C PHE A 493 29.10 17.57 -12.44
N THR A 494 30.01 16.92 -13.18
CA THR A 494 30.39 15.52 -12.95
C THR A 494 31.36 15.36 -11.77
N ARG A 495 32.13 16.42 -11.47
CA ARG A 495 33.19 16.46 -10.44
C ARG A 495 32.88 17.50 -9.38
N GLY A 496 33.31 17.27 -8.14
CA GLY A 496 33.05 18.18 -7.01
C GLY A 496 32.98 17.47 -5.66
N GLU A 497 32.24 18.06 -4.72
CA GLU A 497 32.14 17.57 -3.34
C GLU A 497 30.72 17.67 -2.77
N TRP A 498 30.40 16.81 -1.79
CA TRP A 498 29.20 16.97 -0.97
C TRP A 498 29.45 17.99 0.13
N VAL A 499 28.59 19.01 0.21
CA VAL A 499 28.62 20.01 1.28
C VAL A 499 27.35 19.98 2.12
N PRO A 500 27.41 20.29 3.42
CA PRO A 500 26.22 20.37 4.26
C PRO A 500 25.22 21.41 3.72
N ASP A 501 23.94 21.05 3.69
CA ASP A 501 22.85 21.95 3.34
C ASP A 501 21.91 22.14 4.54
N THR A 502 21.83 23.39 4.99
CA THR A 502 20.97 23.83 6.10
C THR A 502 19.50 23.94 5.73
N GLU A 503 19.16 23.96 4.44
CA GLU A 503 17.78 24.06 3.94
C GLU A 503 17.15 22.68 3.61
N ALA A 504 17.92 21.60 3.78
CA ALA A 504 17.47 20.24 3.51
C ALA A 504 16.89 19.56 4.78
N PRO A 505 15.97 18.58 4.67
CA PRO A 505 15.53 17.89 3.45
C PRO A 505 14.54 18.69 2.59
N TYR A 506 14.70 18.61 1.26
CA TYR A 506 13.79 19.28 0.33
C TYR A 506 12.37 18.68 0.32
N TYR A 507 12.21 17.43 0.72
CA TYR A 507 10.92 16.76 0.91
C TYR A 507 11.05 15.65 1.97
N THR A 508 9.94 15.25 2.59
CA THR A 508 9.88 14.17 3.59
C THR A 508 8.83 13.13 3.22
N ASN A 509 8.76 12.05 3.99
CA ASN A 509 7.68 11.05 3.93
C ASN A 509 6.29 11.61 4.26
N LEU A 510 6.20 12.83 4.82
CA LEU A 510 4.95 13.54 5.07
C LEU A 510 4.58 14.47 3.91
N THR A 511 5.56 15.07 3.22
CA THR A 511 5.31 16.05 2.13
C THR A 511 5.31 15.43 0.73
N CYS A 512 5.80 14.20 0.56
CA CYS A 512 5.77 13.49 -0.71
C CYS A 512 5.00 12.15 -0.64
N PRO A 513 3.88 11.99 -1.38
CA PRO A 513 3.13 10.73 -1.44
C PRO A 513 3.73 9.70 -2.42
N PHE A 514 4.80 10.04 -3.16
CA PHE A 514 5.38 9.21 -4.21
C PHE A 514 6.54 8.32 -3.75
N ILE A 515 7.00 8.45 -2.49
CA ILE A 515 8.08 7.65 -1.90
C ILE A 515 7.58 6.22 -1.62
N ASP A 516 8.17 5.22 -2.29
CA ASP A 516 7.83 3.80 -2.05
C ASP A 516 8.31 3.33 -0.68
N ASP A 517 7.57 2.41 -0.06
CA ASP A 517 7.89 1.90 1.29
C ASP A 517 9.31 1.34 1.41
N HIS A 518 9.78 0.55 0.44
CA HIS A 518 11.15 0.00 0.43
C HIS A 518 12.28 1.04 0.31
N GLN A 519 11.95 2.33 0.18
CA GLN A 519 12.88 3.45 0.07
C GLN A 519 12.65 4.47 1.19
N ASN A 520 11.58 4.30 1.99
CA ASN A 520 11.09 5.28 2.94
C ASN A 520 11.85 5.18 4.28
N CYS A 521 13.12 5.56 4.25
CA CYS A 521 14.03 5.51 5.40
C CYS A 521 13.50 6.28 6.62
N LEU A 522 12.70 7.33 6.40
CA LEU A 522 12.01 8.09 7.45
C LEU A 522 10.84 7.32 8.09
N LYS A 523 10.08 6.52 7.31
CA LYS A 523 8.98 5.67 7.82
C LYS A 523 9.51 4.44 8.56
N PHE A 524 10.63 3.88 8.10
CA PHE A 524 11.18 2.62 8.61
C PHE A 524 12.42 2.79 9.52
N GLY A 525 12.66 3.99 10.05
CA GLY A 525 13.54 4.19 11.21
C GLY A 525 15.04 4.08 10.96
N LYS A 526 15.56 4.57 9.83
CA LYS A 526 17.01 4.55 9.56
C LYS A 526 17.78 5.27 10.70
N PRO A 527 18.81 4.66 11.32
CA PRO A 527 19.45 5.18 12.54
C PRO A 527 20.04 6.59 12.47
N SER A 528 20.50 7.03 11.30
CA SER A 528 20.89 8.43 11.05
C SER A 528 20.09 9.01 9.88
N LEU A 529 19.67 10.27 10.06
CA LEU A 529 18.99 11.08 9.05
C LEU A 529 19.91 12.15 8.44
N GLU A 530 21.20 12.18 8.82
CA GLU A 530 22.16 13.18 8.36
C GLU A 530 22.41 13.10 6.85
N PHE A 531 22.26 11.92 6.24
CA PHE A 531 22.33 11.72 4.79
C PHE A 531 21.41 12.68 4.01
N MET A 532 20.30 13.15 4.61
CA MET A 532 19.40 14.08 3.95
C MET A 532 19.89 15.55 3.95
N ARG A 533 20.95 15.89 4.69
CA ARG A 533 21.45 17.27 4.91
C ARG A 533 22.64 17.64 4.03
N TRP A 534 22.70 17.13 2.81
CA TRP A 534 23.85 17.29 1.91
C TRP A 534 23.42 17.68 0.49
N ARG A 535 24.12 18.64 -0.11
CA ARG A 535 23.98 19.05 -1.51
C ARG A 535 25.31 18.87 -2.27
N TRP A 536 25.23 18.56 -3.55
CA TRP A 536 26.40 18.47 -4.42
C TRP A 536 26.85 19.88 -4.80
N ARG A 537 28.15 20.15 -4.67
CA ARG A 537 28.81 21.36 -5.16
C ARG A 537 29.83 20.96 -6.22
N PRO A 538 29.57 21.21 -7.51
CA PRO A 538 30.53 20.96 -8.56
C PRO A 538 31.81 21.78 -8.44
N ASP A 539 32.87 21.32 -9.10
CA ASP A 539 34.09 22.10 -9.28
C ASP A 539 33.83 23.31 -10.19
N GLY A 540 34.23 24.50 -9.72
CA GLY A 540 34.20 25.73 -10.52
C GLY A 540 32.84 26.43 -10.67
N CYS A 541 31.73 25.89 -10.15
CA CYS A 541 30.49 26.64 -10.00
C CYS A 541 29.65 26.23 -8.78
N ASP A 542 28.66 27.05 -8.41
CA ASP A 542 27.63 26.64 -7.46
C ASP A 542 26.31 26.40 -8.22
N LEU A 543 25.68 25.25 -7.99
CA LEU A 543 24.42 24.91 -8.65
C LEU A 543 23.28 25.76 -8.07
N PRO A 544 22.44 26.38 -8.91
CA PRO A 544 21.27 27.12 -8.42
C PRO A 544 20.32 26.15 -7.71
N ARG A 545 19.76 26.57 -6.57
CA ARG A 545 18.76 25.78 -5.84
C ARG A 545 17.58 25.42 -6.77
N PHE A 546 17.03 24.22 -6.57
CA PHE A 546 15.90 23.76 -7.37
C PHE A 546 14.63 24.55 -7.02
N ASP A 547 14.12 25.29 -8.00
CA ASP A 547 12.88 26.05 -7.93
C ASP A 547 11.79 25.32 -8.71
N ALA A 548 10.80 24.79 -7.98
CA ALA A 548 9.72 24.00 -8.55
C ALA A 548 8.77 24.83 -9.45
N ALA A 549 8.52 26.09 -9.11
CA ALA A 549 7.67 26.97 -9.90
C ALA A 549 8.37 27.35 -11.21
N ARG A 550 9.64 27.75 -11.15
CA ARG A 550 10.46 28.03 -12.33
C ARG A 550 10.64 26.80 -13.22
N PHE A 551 10.78 25.61 -12.64
CA PHE A 551 10.84 24.36 -13.41
C PHE A 551 9.51 24.08 -14.12
N LEU A 552 8.39 24.13 -13.41
CA LEU A 552 7.06 23.87 -14.00
C LEU A 552 6.70 24.89 -15.09
N GLU A 553 7.12 26.14 -14.94
CA GLU A 553 6.97 27.17 -15.98
C GLU A 553 7.84 26.89 -17.21
N ALA A 554 9.12 26.52 -17.02
CA ALA A 554 10.02 26.13 -18.10
C ALA A 554 9.57 24.84 -18.84
N MET A 555 8.79 24.01 -18.16
CA MET A 555 8.18 22.77 -18.68
C MET A 555 6.72 22.96 -19.13
N ARG A 556 6.20 24.20 -19.16
CA ARG A 556 4.82 24.48 -19.55
C ARG A 556 4.53 23.98 -20.96
N GLY A 557 3.50 23.15 -21.10
CA GLY A 557 3.06 22.55 -22.36
C GLY A 557 3.95 21.43 -22.90
N LYS A 558 4.98 21.00 -22.15
CA LYS A 558 5.96 19.99 -22.59
C LYS A 558 5.71 18.60 -21.99
N SER A 559 6.45 17.60 -22.47
CA SER A 559 6.45 16.23 -21.97
C SER A 559 7.88 15.71 -21.70
N MET A 560 8.04 14.92 -20.64
CA MET A 560 9.32 14.36 -20.22
C MET A 560 9.16 12.86 -19.88
N ALA A 561 10.00 12.01 -20.47
CA ALA A 561 10.04 10.58 -20.17
C ALA A 561 11.27 10.22 -19.30
N PHE A 562 11.06 9.33 -18.33
CA PHE A 562 12.11 8.61 -17.62
C PHE A 562 12.06 7.14 -18.04
N VAL A 563 13.11 6.66 -18.68
CA VAL A 563 13.21 5.29 -19.22
C VAL A 563 14.27 4.52 -18.45
N GLY A 564 13.96 3.31 -18.01
CA GLY A 564 14.98 2.43 -17.44
C GLY A 564 14.54 1.49 -16.34
N ASP A 565 15.45 1.28 -15.40
CA ASP A 565 15.29 0.39 -14.26
C ASP A 565 14.72 1.08 -12.99
N SER A 566 14.98 0.49 -11.82
CA SER A 566 14.59 1.05 -10.52
C SER A 566 15.18 2.44 -10.25
N LEU A 567 16.39 2.75 -10.71
CA LEU A 567 17.02 4.05 -10.53
C LEU A 567 16.33 5.14 -11.36
N SER A 568 15.98 4.87 -12.63
CA SER A 568 15.18 5.81 -13.45
C SER A 568 13.84 6.12 -12.79
N ARG A 569 13.16 5.11 -12.24
CA ARG A 569 11.94 5.28 -11.46
C ARG A 569 12.16 6.13 -10.21
N ASN A 570 13.28 5.96 -9.51
CA ASN A 570 13.61 6.72 -8.31
C ASN A 570 13.90 8.19 -8.62
N HIS A 571 14.63 8.47 -9.70
CA HIS A 571 14.89 9.82 -10.18
C HIS A 571 13.57 10.53 -10.54
N ALA A 572 12.70 9.89 -11.32
CA ALA A 572 11.37 10.41 -11.63
C ALA A 572 10.55 10.72 -10.37
N LYS A 573 10.57 9.82 -9.37
CA LYS A 573 9.87 10.02 -8.09
C LYS A 573 10.46 11.13 -7.24
N SER A 574 11.78 11.31 -7.23
CA SER A 574 12.43 12.45 -6.59
C SER A 574 11.95 13.77 -7.20
N LEU A 575 11.87 13.86 -8.54
CA LEU A 575 11.31 15.03 -9.22
C LEU A 575 9.83 15.25 -8.86
N LEU A 576 8.99 14.21 -8.88
CA LEU A 576 7.59 14.30 -8.42
C LEU A 576 7.48 14.81 -6.97
N CYS A 577 8.42 14.42 -6.08
CA CYS A 577 8.50 14.91 -4.70
C CYS A 577 8.97 16.37 -4.58
N LEU A 578 9.91 16.82 -5.41
CA LEU A 578 10.36 18.22 -5.42
C LEU A 578 9.27 19.16 -5.92
N LEU A 579 8.53 18.73 -6.95
CA LEU A 579 7.42 19.49 -7.53
C LEU A 579 6.17 19.52 -6.66
N SER A 580 6.00 18.56 -5.73
CA SER A 580 4.82 18.44 -4.86
C SER A 580 4.56 19.67 -3.97
N LYS A 581 5.60 20.49 -3.74
CA LYS A 581 5.53 21.78 -3.03
C LYS A 581 4.76 22.86 -3.78
N GLU A 582 4.82 22.85 -5.11
CA GLU A 582 4.18 23.85 -5.97
C GLU A 582 2.87 23.32 -6.57
N ALA A 583 2.89 22.09 -7.10
CA ALA A 583 1.72 21.49 -7.72
C ALA A 583 1.69 19.97 -7.51
N GLN A 584 0.47 19.42 -7.40
CA GLN A 584 0.26 17.98 -7.31
C GLN A 584 -0.15 17.44 -8.69
N PRO A 585 0.57 16.43 -9.24
CA PRO A 585 0.21 15.82 -10.51
C PRO A 585 -0.96 14.84 -10.36
N VAL A 586 -1.72 14.67 -11.44
CA VAL A 586 -2.74 13.62 -11.55
C VAL A 586 -2.17 12.47 -12.40
N GLU A 587 -2.20 11.25 -11.87
CA GLU A 587 -1.87 10.04 -12.64
C GLU A 587 -2.92 9.83 -13.73
N VAL A 588 -2.50 9.91 -15.00
CA VAL A 588 -3.37 9.80 -16.17
C VAL A 588 -3.80 8.34 -16.33
N ARG A 589 -5.11 8.09 -16.33
CA ARG A 589 -5.68 6.75 -16.42
C ARG A 589 -5.99 6.36 -17.86
N THR A 590 -4.95 6.05 -18.61
CA THR A 590 -5.05 5.23 -19.83
C THR A 590 -5.29 3.76 -19.46
N ALA A 591 -5.62 2.90 -20.44
CA ALA A 591 -5.55 1.47 -20.22
C ALA A 591 -4.09 1.12 -19.86
N PRO A 592 -3.82 0.44 -18.74
CA PRO A 592 -2.46 0.27 -18.25
C PRO A 592 -1.66 -0.58 -19.24
N GLU A 593 -0.62 0.02 -19.82
CA GLU A 593 0.41 -0.75 -20.53
C GLU A 593 1.07 -1.69 -19.52
N ILE A 594 0.97 -2.98 -19.78
CA ILE A 594 1.38 -4.05 -18.87
C ILE A 594 2.39 -4.94 -19.60
N ASP A 595 3.50 -5.28 -18.95
CA ASP A 595 4.44 -6.27 -19.50
C ASP A 595 3.95 -7.70 -19.34
N VAL A 596 4.71 -8.61 -19.92
CA VAL A 596 4.63 -10.06 -19.74
C VAL A 596 4.78 -10.54 -18.28
N THR A 597 4.86 -9.66 -17.27
CA THR A 597 4.84 -10.03 -15.84
C THR A 597 3.62 -9.49 -15.09
N GLY A 598 2.64 -8.91 -15.81
CA GLY A 598 1.46 -8.29 -15.21
C GLY A 598 1.75 -6.94 -14.55
N ARG A 599 2.94 -6.36 -14.75
CA ARG A 599 3.35 -5.09 -14.14
C ARG A 599 3.07 -3.94 -15.09
N VAL A 600 2.56 -2.85 -14.54
CA VAL A 600 2.40 -1.57 -15.23
C VAL A 600 3.79 -1.08 -15.67
N VAL A 601 4.06 -1.10 -16.97
CA VAL A 601 5.33 -0.63 -17.55
C VAL A 601 5.36 0.85 -17.80
N ARG A 602 4.19 1.48 -17.97
CA ARG A 602 4.07 2.93 -18.21
C ARG A 602 3.23 3.59 -17.13
N ARG A 603 3.72 4.69 -16.57
CA ARG A 603 2.92 5.58 -15.71
C ARG A 603 3.08 7.01 -16.16
N ASP A 604 1.96 7.68 -16.43
CA ASP A 604 1.92 9.06 -16.90
C ASP A 604 1.34 9.96 -15.79
N TYR A 605 2.03 11.06 -15.47
CA TYR A 605 1.68 12.02 -14.43
C TYR A 605 1.54 13.42 -15.06
N ARG A 606 0.37 14.04 -14.94
CA ARG A 606 0.07 15.32 -15.59
C ARG A 606 -0.17 16.45 -14.58
N TYR A 607 0.52 17.57 -14.79
CA TYR A 607 0.33 18.83 -14.07
C TYR A 607 -0.65 19.71 -14.86
N GLY A 608 -1.94 19.61 -14.53
CA GLY A 608 -3.02 20.20 -15.33
C GLY A 608 -2.88 21.70 -15.61
N SER A 609 -2.49 22.50 -14.61
CA SER A 609 -2.29 23.95 -14.71
C SER A 609 -1.07 24.37 -15.56
N TYR A 610 -0.12 23.47 -15.76
CA TYR A 610 1.09 23.70 -16.55
C TYR A 610 1.04 23.02 -17.91
N GLY A 611 0.09 22.09 -18.14
CA GLY A 611 0.08 21.25 -19.33
C GLY A 611 1.24 20.24 -19.40
N PHE A 612 2.11 20.23 -18.39
CA PHE A 612 3.31 19.41 -18.31
C PHE A 612 2.98 17.94 -17.98
N THR A 613 3.68 17.00 -18.62
CA THR A 613 3.52 15.55 -18.39
C THR A 613 4.87 14.87 -18.10
N ILE A 614 4.93 14.03 -17.06
CA ILE A 614 6.05 13.14 -16.75
C ILE A 614 5.60 11.69 -16.99
N SER A 615 6.30 10.95 -17.85
CA SER A 615 6.06 9.54 -18.13
C SER A 615 7.20 8.67 -17.61
N LEU A 616 6.89 7.52 -17.02
CA LEU A 616 7.88 6.55 -16.52
C LEU A 616 7.73 5.24 -17.29
N PHE A 617 8.79 4.82 -17.99
CA PHE A 617 8.86 3.58 -18.75
C PHE A 617 9.80 2.56 -18.07
N TRP A 618 9.26 1.40 -17.73
CA TRP A 618 10.02 0.26 -17.23
C TRP A 618 10.69 -0.50 -18.39
N SER A 619 11.96 -0.20 -18.62
CA SER A 619 12.82 -0.88 -19.60
C SER A 619 14.21 -1.08 -18.99
N PRO A 620 14.39 -2.09 -18.12
CA PRO A 620 15.57 -2.18 -17.26
C PRO A 620 16.89 -2.40 -18.00
N PHE A 621 16.84 -2.85 -19.26
CA PHE A 621 17.99 -3.02 -20.14
C PHE A 621 18.04 -2.00 -21.29
N LEU A 622 17.04 -1.11 -21.42
CA LEU A 622 16.83 -0.15 -22.54
C LEU A 622 16.63 -0.77 -23.93
N VAL A 623 17.28 -1.90 -24.22
CA VAL A 623 17.10 -2.73 -25.41
C VAL A 623 16.00 -3.77 -25.22
N LYS A 624 15.52 -4.33 -26.33
CA LYS A 624 14.59 -5.46 -26.33
C LYS A 624 15.24 -6.62 -25.57
N ALA A 625 14.60 -7.00 -24.47
CA ALA A 625 15.03 -8.06 -23.58
C ALA A 625 13.91 -9.09 -23.43
N ASN A 626 14.21 -10.35 -23.76
CA ASN A 626 13.30 -11.47 -23.52
C ASN A 626 13.79 -12.24 -22.29
N LEU A 627 12.88 -12.67 -21.41
CA LEU A 627 13.23 -13.55 -20.31
C LEU A 627 13.34 -14.98 -20.85
N SER A 628 14.54 -15.57 -20.89
CA SER A 628 14.79 -16.90 -21.47
C SER A 628 14.74 -18.03 -20.45
N ASN A 629 15.05 -17.75 -19.17
CA ASN A 629 14.81 -18.69 -18.08
C ASN A 629 14.42 -17.95 -16.79
N ALA A 630 13.12 -17.93 -16.49
CA ALA A 630 12.56 -17.26 -15.32
C ALA A 630 13.09 -17.82 -13.98
N THR A 631 13.37 -19.12 -13.91
CA THR A 631 13.84 -19.81 -12.70
C THR A 631 15.26 -19.40 -12.31
N LEU A 632 16.11 -19.12 -13.31
CA LEU A 632 17.49 -18.63 -13.11
C LEU A 632 17.59 -17.10 -13.18
N GLY A 633 16.49 -16.40 -13.50
CA GLY A 633 16.49 -14.95 -13.73
C GLY A 633 17.27 -14.53 -14.98
N GLN A 634 17.31 -15.40 -16.00
CA GLN A 634 18.14 -15.30 -17.20
C GLN A 634 17.44 -14.53 -18.33
N TRP A 635 18.18 -13.63 -18.99
CA TRP A 635 17.66 -12.75 -20.05
C TRP A 635 18.46 -12.85 -21.35
N ASP A 636 17.74 -12.93 -22.47
CA ASP A 636 18.27 -12.77 -23.82
C ASP A 636 18.14 -11.30 -24.23
N LEU A 637 19.28 -10.63 -24.44
CA LEU A 637 19.34 -9.22 -24.80
C LEU A 637 19.60 -9.06 -26.31
N HIS A 638 18.72 -8.33 -26.99
CA HIS A 638 18.86 -7.99 -28.41
C HIS A 638 19.50 -6.59 -28.50
N LEU A 639 20.83 -6.53 -28.37
CA LEU A 639 21.59 -5.26 -28.23
C LEU A 639 21.43 -4.29 -29.41
N ASP A 640 21.11 -4.81 -30.60
CA ASP A 640 20.84 -4.07 -31.82
C ASP A 640 19.43 -3.46 -31.90
N THR A 641 18.54 -3.83 -30.98
CA THR A 641 17.11 -3.54 -31.05
C THR A 641 16.66 -2.78 -29.81
N ALA A 642 16.34 -1.49 -29.95
CA ALA A 642 15.75 -0.70 -28.86
C ALA A 642 14.41 -1.32 -28.37
N ASP A 643 14.12 -1.22 -27.07
CA ASP A 643 12.86 -1.69 -26.52
C ASP A 643 11.69 -0.83 -27.04
N ALA A 644 10.80 -1.46 -27.80
CA ALA A 644 9.66 -0.81 -28.41
C ALA A 644 8.79 -0.04 -27.40
N ARG A 645 8.72 -0.50 -26.14
CA ARG A 645 7.88 0.12 -25.07
C ARG A 645 8.17 1.60 -24.85
N TRP A 646 9.39 2.07 -25.08
CA TRP A 646 9.73 3.50 -25.03
C TRP A 646 10.11 4.04 -26.42
N ALA A 647 10.76 3.22 -27.26
CA ALA A 647 11.24 3.65 -28.56
C ALA A 647 10.11 4.02 -29.53
N SER A 648 8.93 3.41 -29.44
CA SER A 648 7.76 3.82 -30.24
C SER A 648 7.13 5.15 -29.80
N HIS A 649 7.48 5.63 -28.61
CA HIS A 649 6.91 6.83 -27.99
C HIS A 649 7.89 8.01 -27.92
N ILE A 650 9.13 7.88 -28.40
CA ILE A 650 10.12 8.96 -28.29
C ILE A 650 9.68 10.28 -28.93
N ALA A 651 8.87 10.23 -29.99
CA ALA A 651 8.30 11.40 -30.64
C ALA A 651 7.18 12.10 -29.81
N ASP A 652 6.68 11.46 -28.75
CA ASP A 652 5.69 12.04 -27.82
C ASP A 652 6.34 12.93 -26.73
N PHE A 653 7.68 13.01 -26.69
CA PHE A 653 8.45 13.62 -25.59
C PHE A 653 9.43 14.70 -26.04
N ASP A 654 9.36 15.88 -25.39
CA ASP A 654 10.38 16.94 -25.56
C ASP A 654 11.72 16.58 -24.89
N TYR A 655 11.69 15.77 -23.82
CA TYR A 655 12.87 15.32 -23.10
C TYR A 655 12.78 13.84 -22.75
N VAL A 656 13.87 13.08 -22.92
CA VAL A 656 13.97 11.68 -22.52
C VAL A 656 15.20 11.49 -21.65
N VAL A 657 14.99 11.07 -20.40
CA VAL A 657 16.04 10.74 -19.43
C VAL A 657 16.16 9.21 -19.38
N MET A 658 17.29 8.68 -19.81
CA MET A 658 17.55 7.24 -19.86
C MET A 658 18.59 6.83 -18.82
N SER A 659 18.39 5.71 -18.13
CA SER A 659 19.40 5.08 -17.26
C SER A 659 19.15 3.58 -17.15
N GLY A 660 20.20 2.77 -17.18
CA GLY A 660 20.09 1.31 -17.08
C GLY A 660 21.46 0.68 -16.90
N THR A 661 21.75 0.21 -15.68
CA THR A 661 23.05 -0.36 -15.32
C THR A 661 22.91 -1.52 -14.33
N ASN A 662 22.10 -1.38 -13.27
CA ASN A 662 21.97 -2.38 -12.20
C ASN A 662 21.47 -3.75 -12.68
N TRP A 663 20.73 -3.81 -13.78
CA TRP A 663 20.24 -5.07 -14.33
C TRP A 663 21.28 -5.80 -15.18
N PHE A 664 22.24 -5.07 -15.77
CA PHE A 664 23.39 -5.66 -16.47
C PHE A 664 24.43 -6.27 -15.50
N LEU A 665 24.48 -5.81 -14.25
CA LEU A 665 25.39 -6.31 -13.21
C LEU A 665 24.96 -7.64 -12.58
N ARG A 666 23.92 -8.31 -13.11
CA ARG A 666 23.45 -9.60 -12.57
C ARG A 666 24.19 -10.77 -13.23
N PRO A 667 24.54 -11.85 -12.50
CA PRO A 667 25.23 -13.02 -13.05
C PRO A 667 24.46 -13.86 -14.09
N SER A 668 23.32 -13.40 -14.60
CA SER A 668 22.33 -14.18 -15.36
C SER A 668 22.13 -13.65 -16.79
N VAL A 669 23.21 -13.21 -17.44
CA VAL A 669 23.24 -12.77 -18.84
C VAL A 669 24.22 -13.67 -19.62
N ASP A 670 23.70 -14.76 -20.18
CA ASP A 670 24.53 -15.82 -20.80
C ASP A 670 24.85 -15.57 -22.29
N ALA A 671 24.17 -14.63 -22.96
CA ALA A 671 24.29 -14.44 -24.40
C ALA A 671 24.29 -12.95 -24.80
N LEU A 672 25.48 -12.39 -24.98
CA LEU A 672 25.69 -11.13 -25.70
C LEU A 672 25.82 -11.46 -27.20
N ARG A 673 24.88 -10.97 -28.02
CA ARG A 673 25.05 -10.94 -29.48
C ARG A 673 25.49 -9.54 -29.87
N GLU A 674 26.79 -9.38 -30.08
CA GLU A 674 27.37 -8.14 -30.57
C GLU A 674 27.03 -7.91 -32.03
N THR A 675 26.53 -6.71 -32.33
CA THR A 675 26.44 -6.16 -33.67
C THR A 675 26.75 -4.67 -33.58
N GLU A 676 27.78 -4.21 -34.30
CA GLU A 676 28.16 -2.79 -34.30
C GLU A 676 27.07 -1.92 -34.95
N ALA A 677 26.42 -1.08 -34.15
CA ALA A 677 25.44 -0.10 -34.62
C ALA A 677 26.04 1.31 -34.60
N VAL A 678 26.46 1.82 -35.76
CA VAL A 678 26.89 3.21 -35.91
C VAL A 678 25.68 4.14 -35.93
N MET A 679 25.53 4.99 -34.90
CA MET A 679 24.56 6.10 -34.94
C MET A 679 25.19 7.40 -35.43
N ARG A 680 24.62 7.94 -36.52
CA ARG A 680 24.65 9.36 -36.87
C ARG A 680 23.25 9.79 -37.27
N ARG A 681 22.70 10.83 -36.63
CA ARG A 681 21.76 11.75 -37.28
C ARG A 681 21.63 13.08 -36.54
N ASP A 682 21.45 14.15 -37.31
CA ASP A 682 21.36 15.53 -36.83
C ASP A 682 20.04 15.83 -36.09
N GLY A 683 20.10 16.78 -35.15
CA GLY A 683 18.93 17.43 -34.57
C GLY A 683 18.51 17.01 -33.16
N THR A 684 19.25 16.10 -32.51
CA THR A 684 19.01 15.69 -31.12
C THR A 684 20.26 15.92 -30.28
N ASP A 685 20.16 16.78 -29.27
CA ASP A 685 21.25 17.02 -28.32
C ASP A 685 21.31 15.88 -27.28
N LEU A 686 22.29 14.99 -27.44
CA LEU A 686 22.57 13.92 -26.47
C LEU A 686 23.47 14.45 -25.35
N LEU A 687 22.92 14.60 -24.15
CA LEU A 687 23.66 14.97 -22.95
C LEU A 687 23.91 13.74 -22.06
N LEU A 688 25.18 13.41 -21.83
CA LEU A 688 25.56 12.45 -20.80
C LEU A 688 25.56 13.16 -19.43
N LEU A 689 24.73 12.67 -18.51
CA LEU A 689 24.73 13.08 -17.11
C LEU A 689 25.55 12.08 -16.30
N ASP A 690 26.87 12.25 -16.26
CA ASP A 690 27.72 11.47 -15.34
C ASP A 690 27.55 12.00 -13.91
N ILE A 691 27.22 11.07 -13.00
CA ILE A 691 27.01 11.31 -11.57
C ILE A 691 27.84 10.34 -10.72
N THR A 692 28.80 9.63 -11.31
CA THR A 692 29.50 8.51 -10.68
C THR A 692 30.30 8.96 -9.45
N GLU A 693 31.17 9.97 -9.60
CA GLU A 693 31.93 10.57 -8.48
C GLU A 693 30.99 11.08 -7.37
N ALA A 694 29.86 11.69 -7.73
CA ALA A 694 28.86 12.16 -6.77
C ALA A 694 28.14 11.03 -6.02
N MET A 695 27.95 9.85 -6.61
CA MET A 695 27.31 8.71 -5.93
C MET A 695 28.33 7.91 -5.10
N ASP A 696 29.53 7.70 -5.61
CA ASP A 696 30.60 6.96 -4.92
C ASP A 696 31.03 7.64 -3.61
N LEU A 697 31.06 8.98 -3.60
CA LEU A 697 31.39 9.78 -2.41
C LEU A 697 30.26 9.81 -1.35
N ARG A 698 29.17 9.05 -1.51
CA ARG A 698 27.97 9.10 -0.65
C ARG A 698 27.34 7.72 -0.33
N PRO A 699 28.11 6.78 0.24
CA PRO A 699 27.60 5.43 0.57
C PRO A 699 26.51 5.45 1.67
N ASP A 700 26.48 6.49 2.51
CA ASP A 700 25.47 6.68 3.55
C ASP A 700 24.07 6.99 3.00
N GLY A 701 23.94 7.32 1.72
CA GLY A 701 22.65 7.57 1.05
C GLY A 701 21.79 6.32 0.87
N HIS A 702 22.39 5.12 0.86
CA HIS A 702 21.67 3.88 0.60
C HIS A 702 20.70 3.49 1.74
N PRO A 703 19.57 2.80 1.44
CA PRO A 703 18.72 2.20 2.47
C PRO A 703 19.48 1.09 3.20
N SER A 704 19.92 1.35 4.42
CA SER A 704 20.56 0.36 5.27
C SER A 704 19.54 -0.64 5.80
N ARG A 705 19.72 -1.93 5.52
CA ARG A 705 19.16 -3.00 6.36
C ARG A 705 19.85 -2.89 7.72
N GLU A 706 19.12 -2.95 8.83
CA GLU A 706 19.72 -2.88 10.18
C GLU A 706 20.72 -4.02 10.46
N SER A 707 20.77 -5.06 9.62
CA SER A 707 21.68 -6.20 9.73
C SER A 707 23.11 -5.98 9.19
N ASP A 708 23.40 -4.90 8.44
CA ASP A 708 24.69 -4.78 7.71
C ASP A 708 25.82 -4.06 8.48
N GLN A 709 25.55 -3.46 9.63
CA GLN A 709 26.59 -2.77 10.42
C GLN A 709 27.71 -3.71 10.93
N THR A 710 27.43 -5.02 11.03
CA THR A 710 28.44 -6.04 11.34
C THR A 710 29.23 -6.52 10.11
N LEU A 711 28.75 -6.34 8.88
CA LEU A 711 29.49 -6.73 7.67
C LEU A 711 30.43 -5.61 7.16
N GLN A 712 30.03 -4.34 7.21
CA GLN A 712 30.91 -3.24 6.79
C GLN A 712 32.17 -3.12 7.67
N ALA A 713 32.08 -3.44 8.97
CA ALA A 713 33.23 -3.53 9.86
C ALA A 713 34.21 -4.69 9.50
N ALA A 714 33.73 -5.72 8.80
CA ALA A 714 34.57 -6.86 8.40
C ALA A 714 35.33 -6.61 7.09
N GLN A 715 34.81 -5.79 6.16
CA GLN A 715 35.49 -5.51 4.89
C GLN A 715 36.54 -4.40 4.96
N LEU A 716 36.41 -3.44 5.89
CA LEU A 716 37.41 -2.38 6.08
C LEU A 716 38.75 -2.85 6.68
N ASN A 717 38.80 -4.06 7.27
CA ASN A 717 40.04 -4.64 7.82
C ASN A 717 40.85 -5.47 6.81
N ASN A 718 40.39 -5.64 5.56
CA ASN A 718 41.06 -6.47 4.54
C ASN A 718 41.74 -5.68 3.40
N PHE A 719 41.76 -4.34 3.46
CA PHE A 719 42.55 -3.49 2.56
C PHE A 719 43.67 -2.77 3.32
N GLY A 720 44.54 -3.58 3.93
CA GLY A 720 45.77 -3.17 4.58
C GLY A 720 46.87 -4.21 4.35
N GLY A 721 47.38 -4.28 3.11
CA GLY A 721 48.41 -5.22 2.65
C GLY A 721 48.91 -4.85 1.27
#